data_AF-A0A3L7NKB4-F1
#
_entry.id   AF-A0A3L7NKB4-F1
#
_cell.length_a   1.000
_cell.length_b   1.000
_cell.length_c   1.000
_cell.angle_alpha   90.00
_cell.angle_beta   90.00
_cell.angle_gamma   90.00
#
_symmetry.space_group_name_H-M   'P 1'
#
loop_
_entity.id
_entity.type
_entity.pdbx_description
1 polymer ?
#
loop_
_entity_poly.entity_id
_entity_poly.type
_entity_poly.pdbx_seq_one_letter_code
_entity_poly.pdbx_strand_id
1 'polypeptide(L)'
;MTFFLRGTLLMERTLLGCLFCVATVLPLVGSTVHAVPLELLLRQQTLISPDSVSYHRLETKETWLPAETAVILCDAWDQHHCKNAVDRLTEFAPRLSAFVDAMRNMGVTIIHSPSDCMPAYAHHPARVRTLAVPSTTNPPESAQHWCSMIDSEADAIYPIDQSLGGEDDLPQEHAIWSKQLLSLGRNPQMPWKMQSSKILIDDSQDFISDRGDEVWRVLESKQIKNVVLVGVHLNMCVLGRPFGLRRMVMQGRRVVLVRDLTDTMYDPKQWPWINHFTGTDRMIDYVEQYVCPTISSNQILGDSPFRFANDTRPTLAIVIAEEEYGSHRTLPAMANRHLGNDFRIVVIHADSKDPNTIPGLEAINDADLLLVSARRRGLPKHQMDLLRTFVAAGKPVVGIRTASHAWEPKTVLVDRESWPEFDRDVFGIKYSNHFENNLHASVTIAKSTHPILNSIGEFSFMQTGSLYKIAPVSNNTTVLITGSIPNEPAQPIATTFLRPDGGRSFYTAIGHEKDLALPQVTSLVVNAIYWAAGLAPPASLDTRDPSDPTLRWVSIRRICDAQLSLNASHTERTDPLWCRAVLVPGAISAAEGIRLRLSSTAETPAAKDLDAWLDGKAVPVQTSTDGQSLEFFSGPETLEIGRPCLVVIALKSVSAKNAWLSGTVQATRSRKASVDSATELNRWQIYAGNNPGSNSMPLPAQFGGSADAVTVLK
;
A
#
# COMPACT_ATOMS: atom_id res chain seq x y z
N MET A 1 80.75 17.14 -27.71
CA MET A 1 81.62 18.12 -28.38
C MET A 1 81.24 19.51 -27.90
N THR A 2 82.16 20.16 -27.19
CA THR A 2 82.48 21.61 -27.19
C THR A 2 81.32 22.62 -27.04
N PHE A 3 81.09 23.20 -25.85
CA PHE A 3 81.65 24.45 -25.28
C PHE A 3 81.41 25.74 -26.08
N PHE A 4 80.77 26.76 -25.46
CA PHE A 4 81.23 28.15 -25.20
C PHE A 4 80.02 29.08 -24.94
N LEU A 5 79.77 29.64 -23.74
CA LEU A 5 80.42 30.77 -23.02
C LEU A 5 80.09 32.18 -23.55
N ARG A 6 79.24 32.86 -22.76
CA ARG A 6 79.23 34.27 -22.30
C ARG A 6 79.87 35.38 -23.16
N GLY A 7 79.11 36.47 -23.29
CA GLY A 7 79.62 37.82 -23.51
C GLY A 7 78.67 38.88 -22.93
N THR A 8 79.15 39.62 -21.93
CA THR A 8 78.48 40.67 -21.14
C THR A 8 79.04 42.03 -21.55
N LEU A 9 78.24 43.11 -21.57
CA LEU A 9 78.60 44.54 -21.31
C LEU A 9 77.42 45.45 -21.76
N LEU A 10 76.56 45.93 -20.86
CA LEU A 10 76.61 47.17 -20.05
C LEU A 10 76.76 48.48 -20.87
N MET A 11 75.67 49.25 -21.00
CA MET A 11 75.71 50.72 -20.90
C MET A 11 74.35 51.31 -20.51
N GLU A 12 74.41 52.24 -19.57
CA GLU A 12 73.35 52.83 -18.76
C GLU A 12 72.53 53.91 -19.48
N ARG A 13 71.24 54.06 -19.10
CA ARG A 13 70.65 55.31 -18.58
C ARG A 13 69.16 55.17 -18.24
N THR A 14 68.90 55.20 -16.93
CA THR A 14 67.74 55.71 -16.16
C THR A 14 66.92 56.79 -16.92
N LEU A 15 65.58 56.92 -16.83
CA LEU A 15 64.69 56.90 -15.67
C LEU A 15 63.23 57.11 -16.17
N LEU A 16 62.27 56.22 -15.82
CA LEU A 16 60.92 56.53 -15.29
C LEU A 16 60.08 55.24 -15.25
N GLY A 17 59.72 54.81 -14.04
CA GLY A 17 59.03 53.54 -13.80
C GLY A 17 57.54 53.58 -14.09
N CYS A 18 57.08 52.62 -14.89
CA CYS A 18 55.74 52.05 -14.81
C CYS A 18 55.93 50.53 -14.66
N LEU A 19 55.66 49.99 -13.47
CA LEU A 19 55.58 48.55 -13.24
C LEU A 19 54.39 47.99 -14.05
N PHE A 20 54.67 47.35 -15.18
CA PHE A 20 53.76 46.34 -15.74
C PHE A 20 54.02 45.03 -15.02
N CYS A 21 53.21 44.73 -14.00
CA CYS A 21 53.10 43.36 -13.49
C CYS A 21 52.42 42.51 -14.58
N VAL A 22 53.21 41.68 -15.25
CA VAL A 22 52.68 40.57 -16.06
C VAL A 22 52.05 39.58 -15.08
N ALA A 23 50.74 39.70 -14.87
CA ALA A 23 49.97 38.69 -14.18
C ALA A 23 49.89 37.46 -15.10
N THR A 24 50.71 36.45 -14.80
CA THR A 24 50.50 35.09 -15.28
C THR A 24 49.15 34.62 -14.76
N VAL A 25 48.13 34.70 -15.60
CA VAL A 25 46.83 34.04 -15.38
C VAL A 25 47.09 32.53 -15.48
N LEU A 26 47.34 31.89 -14.33
CA LEU A 26 47.11 30.46 -14.23
C LEU A 26 45.60 30.26 -14.39
N PRO A 27 45.12 29.45 -15.35
CA PRO A 27 43.73 29.07 -15.35
C PRO A 27 43.51 28.27 -14.07
N LEU A 28 42.67 28.79 -13.16
CA LEU A 28 42.03 27.94 -12.17
C LEU A 28 41.27 26.89 -12.98
N VAL A 29 41.85 25.69 -13.07
CA VAL A 29 41.07 24.49 -13.34
C VAL A 29 40.20 24.33 -12.10
N GLY A 30 39.03 24.97 -12.14
CA GLY A 30 37.98 24.70 -11.19
C GLY A 30 37.69 23.21 -11.32
N SER A 31 38.05 22.44 -10.29
CA SER A 31 37.59 21.07 -10.16
C SER A 31 36.08 21.13 -10.18
N THR A 32 35.47 20.82 -11.33
CA THR A 32 34.06 20.51 -11.41
C THR A 32 33.90 19.26 -10.56
N VAL A 33 33.47 19.42 -9.32
CA VAL A 33 32.98 18.32 -8.50
C VAL A 33 31.78 17.80 -9.27
N HIS A 34 31.99 16.75 -10.08
CA HIS A 34 30.90 16.04 -10.70
C HIS A 34 30.09 15.45 -9.55
N ALA A 35 28.86 15.94 -9.39
CA ALA A 35 27.93 15.40 -8.40
C ALA A 35 27.80 13.89 -8.65
N VAL A 36 28.06 13.10 -7.61
CA VAL A 36 27.99 11.63 -7.69
C VAL A 36 26.54 11.26 -8.03
N PRO A 37 26.30 10.51 -9.12
CA PRO A 37 24.95 10.06 -9.45
C PRO A 37 24.30 9.24 -8.34
N LEU A 38 22.97 9.28 -8.27
CA LEU A 38 22.18 8.43 -7.40
C LEU A 38 22.07 7.04 -8.06
N GLU A 39 22.72 6.04 -7.47
CA GLU A 39 22.56 4.64 -7.89
C GLU A 39 21.39 4.03 -7.11
N LEU A 40 20.29 3.77 -7.80
CA LEU A 40 19.03 3.36 -7.20
C LEU A 40 18.62 1.97 -7.65
N LEU A 41 18.04 1.21 -6.74
CA LEU A 41 17.38 -0.07 -7.00
C LEU A 41 15.88 0.14 -6.80
N LEU A 42 15.19 0.32 -7.93
CA LEU A 42 13.75 0.59 -7.99
C LEU A 42 13.01 -0.73 -7.89
N ARG A 43 12.04 -0.80 -6.99
CA ARG A 43 11.21 -1.97 -6.74
C ARG A 43 9.81 -1.73 -7.29
N GLN A 44 9.32 -2.66 -8.12
CA GLN A 44 7.98 -2.59 -8.72
C GLN A 44 7.31 -3.97 -8.66
N GLN A 45 5.98 -4.00 -8.76
CA GLN A 45 5.22 -5.23 -8.90
C GLN A 45 4.57 -5.31 -10.28
N THR A 46 4.74 -6.45 -10.94
CA THR A 46 4.18 -6.71 -12.26
C THR A 46 3.41 -8.02 -12.24
N LEU A 47 2.27 -8.08 -12.94
CA LEU A 47 1.51 -9.32 -13.07
C LEU A 47 2.39 -10.46 -13.58
N ILE A 48 2.25 -11.64 -12.98
CA ILE A 48 2.99 -12.85 -13.37
C ILE A 48 2.65 -13.26 -14.82
N SER A 49 1.40 -13.04 -15.21
CA SER A 49 0.87 -13.19 -16.57
C SER A 49 -0.36 -12.28 -16.72
N PRO A 50 -0.79 -11.92 -17.95
CA PRO A 50 -1.95 -11.05 -18.16
C PRO A 50 -3.24 -11.49 -17.46
N ASP A 51 -3.46 -12.81 -17.34
CA ASP A 51 -4.66 -13.38 -16.69
C ASP A 51 -4.46 -13.71 -15.19
N SER A 52 -3.30 -13.36 -14.62
CA SER A 52 -2.99 -13.63 -13.21
C SER A 52 -3.59 -12.57 -12.29
N VAL A 53 -3.83 -12.95 -11.04
CA VAL A 53 -4.13 -12.02 -9.93
C VAL A 53 -2.94 -11.84 -8.98
N SER A 54 -1.81 -12.48 -9.31
CA SER A 54 -0.57 -12.52 -8.53
C SER A 54 0.53 -11.75 -9.25
N TYR A 55 1.46 -11.21 -8.47
CA TYR A 55 2.51 -10.31 -8.93
C TYR A 55 3.92 -10.86 -8.64
N HIS A 56 4.86 -10.58 -9.54
CA HIS A 56 6.28 -10.62 -9.23
C HIS A 56 6.71 -9.28 -8.67
N ARG A 57 7.56 -9.31 -7.63
CA ARG A 57 8.30 -8.14 -7.19
C ARG A 57 9.65 -8.14 -7.88
N LEU A 58 9.88 -7.13 -8.71
CA LEU A 58 11.06 -6.99 -9.54
C LEU A 58 11.86 -5.77 -9.11
N GLU A 59 13.17 -5.85 -9.29
CA GLU A 59 14.09 -4.77 -9.00
C GLU A 59 14.86 -4.36 -10.26
N THR A 60 14.92 -3.07 -10.52
CA THR A 60 15.61 -2.47 -11.68
C THR A 60 16.62 -1.45 -11.18
N LYS A 61 17.86 -1.56 -11.67
CA LYS A 61 18.92 -0.59 -11.38
C LYS A 61 18.76 0.64 -12.27
N GLU A 62 18.81 1.82 -11.67
CA GLU A 62 18.73 3.11 -12.34
C GLU A 62 19.80 4.05 -11.80
N THR A 63 20.28 4.96 -12.66
CA THR A 63 21.25 5.99 -12.30
C THR A 63 20.65 7.36 -12.55
N TRP A 64 20.43 8.15 -11.51
CA TRP A 64 19.78 9.46 -11.61
C TRP A 64 20.76 10.61 -11.28
N LEU A 65 20.73 11.68 -12.08
CA LEU A 65 21.52 12.88 -11.81
C LEU A 65 20.88 13.71 -10.69
N PRO A 66 21.62 14.08 -9.63
CA PRO A 66 21.07 14.88 -8.53
C PRO A 66 20.46 16.21 -9.01
N ALA A 67 21.13 16.89 -9.95
CA ALA A 67 20.66 18.17 -10.50
C ALA A 67 19.33 18.08 -11.28
N GLU A 68 18.94 16.89 -11.75
CA GLU A 68 17.67 16.64 -12.46
C GLU A 68 16.64 15.94 -11.55
N THR A 69 16.90 15.87 -10.24
CA THR A 69 16.09 15.16 -9.25
C THR A 69 15.57 16.12 -8.19
N ALA A 70 14.34 15.91 -7.74
CA ALA A 70 13.77 16.60 -6.58
C ALA A 70 13.23 15.62 -5.55
N VAL A 71 13.33 15.99 -4.27
CA VAL A 71 12.56 15.38 -3.18
C VAL A 71 11.38 16.30 -2.87
N ILE A 72 10.17 15.77 -2.87
CA ILE A 72 8.99 16.47 -2.38
C ILE A 72 8.58 15.86 -1.03
N LEU A 73 8.56 16.71 -0.01
CA LEU A 73 8.17 16.35 1.36
C LEU A 73 6.69 16.63 1.56
N CYS A 74 5.85 15.60 1.50
CA CYS A 74 4.41 15.73 1.57
C CYS A 74 3.92 15.71 3.03
N ASP A 75 3.30 16.80 3.48
CA ASP A 75 2.43 16.84 4.67
C ASP A 75 3.07 16.32 5.98
N ALA A 76 4.39 16.48 6.17
CA ALA A 76 5.09 16.13 7.41
C ALA A 76 4.80 17.14 8.55
N TRP A 77 3.54 17.27 8.95
CA TRP A 77 3.03 18.31 9.85
C TRP A 77 3.57 18.27 11.28
N ASP A 78 3.41 19.39 11.98
CA ASP A 78 3.77 19.53 13.40
C ASP A 78 2.78 18.85 14.35
N GLN A 79 1.51 18.74 13.95
CA GLN A 79 0.43 18.14 14.73
C GLN A 79 -0.61 17.49 13.80
N HIS A 80 -1.37 16.54 14.32
CA HIS A 80 -2.45 15.86 13.62
C HIS A 80 -3.60 15.53 14.58
N HIS A 81 -4.82 15.34 14.06
CA HIS A 81 -6.00 15.07 14.90
C HIS A 81 -5.94 13.65 15.51
N CYS A 82 -5.26 12.73 14.83
CA CYS A 82 -4.93 11.39 15.33
C CYS A 82 -3.57 11.43 16.02
N LYS A 83 -3.53 11.09 17.31
CA LYS A 83 -2.33 11.08 18.14
C LYS A 83 -1.34 10.02 17.66
N ASN A 84 -1.81 8.83 17.30
CA ASN A 84 -0.95 7.76 16.81
C ASN A 84 -0.23 8.15 15.50
N ALA A 85 -0.88 8.93 14.62
CA ALA A 85 -0.22 9.52 13.45
C ALA A 85 0.88 10.53 13.82
N VAL A 86 0.67 11.36 14.86
CA VAL A 86 1.70 12.26 15.39
C VAL A 86 2.88 11.47 15.94
N ASP A 87 2.62 10.42 16.72
CA ASP A 87 3.66 9.58 17.31
C ASP A 87 4.49 8.88 16.22
N ARG A 88 3.85 8.29 15.21
CA ARG A 88 4.54 7.66 14.08
C ARG A 88 5.41 8.67 13.32
N LEU A 89 4.87 9.81 12.91
CA LEU A 89 5.69 10.86 12.26
C LEU A 89 6.84 11.31 13.17
N THR A 90 6.59 11.49 14.46
CA THR A 90 7.60 11.88 15.45
C THR A 90 8.74 10.87 15.53
N GLU A 91 8.46 9.59 15.37
CA GLU A 91 9.41 8.49 15.41
C GLU A 91 10.33 8.45 14.18
N PHE A 92 9.76 8.53 12.96
CA PHE A 92 10.57 8.44 11.74
C PHE A 92 11.10 9.80 11.23
N ALA A 93 10.63 10.92 11.77
CA ALA A 93 11.09 12.26 11.40
C ALA A 93 12.62 12.48 11.46
N PRO A 94 13.37 11.97 12.46
CA PRO A 94 14.83 12.09 12.46
C PRO A 94 15.48 11.41 11.24
N ARG A 95 14.98 10.24 10.85
CA ARG A 95 15.49 9.54 9.66
C ARG A 95 15.06 10.23 8.38
N LEU A 96 13.83 10.74 8.31
CA LEU A 96 13.37 11.57 7.20
C LEU A 96 14.25 12.82 7.05
N SER A 97 14.60 13.50 8.14
CA SER A 97 15.52 14.64 8.11
C SER A 97 16.89 14.22 7.57
N ALA A 98 17.48 13.13 8.08
CA ALA A 98 18.77 12.64 7.60
C ALA A 98 18.76 12.29 6.11
N PHE A 99 17.67 11.69 5.62
CA PHE A 99 17.48 11.40 4.20
C PHE A 99 17.42 12.68 3.36
N VAL A 100 16.63 13.67 3.79
CA VAL A 100 16.52 14.97 3.11
C VAL A 100 17.85 15.69 3.10
N ASP A 101 18.57 15.72 4.22
CA ASP A 101 19.88 16.34 4.34
C ASP A 101 20.91 15.67 3.43
N ALA A 102 20.92 14.33 3.36
CA ALA A 102 21.78 13.59 2.44
C ALA A 102 21.47 13.93 0.98
N MET A 103 20.20 13.89 0.58
CA MET A 103 19.79 14.23 -0.79
C MET A 103 20.15 15.69 -1.14
N ARG A 104 19.92 16.63 -0.21
CA ARG A 104 20.31 18.05 -0.36
C ARG A 104 21.81 18.19 -0.58
N ASN A 105 22.62 17.53 0.23
CA ASN A 105 24.09 17.54 0.13
C ASN A 105 24.60 16.94 -1.20
N MET A 106 23.84 16.04 -1.82
CA MET A 106 24.14 15.49 -3.15
C MET A 106 23.75 16.43 -4.30
N GLY A 107 23.08 17.55 -4.01
CA GLY A 107 22.63 18.54 -5.00
C GLY A 107 21.21 18.30 -5.52
N VAL A 108 20.41 17.48 -4.84
CA VAL A 108 18.98 17.27 -5.15
C VAL A 108 18.16 18.48 -4.70
N THR A 109 17.18 18.89 -5.51
CA THR A 109 16.26 19.98 -5.14
C THR A 109 15.28 19.51 -4.06
N ILE A 110 15.18 20.22 -2.92
CA ILE A 110 14.23 19.89 -1.87
C ILE A 110 13.03 20.85 -1.91
N ILE A 111 11.83 20.28 -1.93
CA ILE A 111 10.56 21.01 -1.92
C ILE A 111 9.74 20.53 -0.72
N HIS A 112 9.52 21.42 0.24
CA HIS A 112 8.64 21.17 1.37
C HIS A 112 7.20 21.51 0.99
N SER A 113 6.27 20.59 1.23
CA SER A 113 4.86 20.77 0.91
C SER A 113 3.95 20.45 2.09
N PRO A 114 3.99 21.26 3.17
CA PRO A 114 3.06 21.13 4.30
C PRO A 114 1.73 21.80 3.96
N SER A 115 0.74 21.02 3.56
CA SER A 115 -0.57 21.54 3.14
C SER A 115 -1.30 22.28 4.25
N ASP A 116 -2.02 23.32 3.86
CA ASP A 116 -2.84 24.18 4.70
C ASP A 116 -2.02 24.97 5.75
N CYS A 117 -0.68 25.03 5.58
CA CYS A 117 0.25 25.67 6.52
C CYS A 117 0.93 26.93 5.95
N MET A 118 0.64 27.34 4.71
CA MET A 118 1.34 28.46 4.06
C MET A 118 1.35 29.79 4.85
N PRO A 119 0.33 30.15 5.65
CA PRO A 119 0.41 31.35 6.48
C PRO A 119 1.64 31.42 7.39
N ALA A 120 2.14 30.27 7.90
CA ALA A 120 3.34 30.22 8.74
C ALA A 120 4.63 30.55 7.97
N TYR A 121 4.60 30.47 6.65
CA TYR A 121 5.77 30.61 5.79
C TYR A 121 5.73 31.84 4.88
N ALA A 122 4.74 32.72 5.02
CA ALA A 122 4.53 33.86 4.12
C ALA A 122 5.79 34.72 3.89
N HIS A 123 6.67 34.80 4.89
CA HIS A 123 7.93 35.56 4.86
C HIS A 123 9.19 34.67 4.91
N HIS A 124 9.04 33.35 4.87
CA HIS A 124 10.16 32.42 4.93
C HIS A 124 11.01 32.51 3.65
N PRO A 125 12.35 32.51 3.72
CA PRO A 125 13.22 32.58 2.53
C PRO A 125 12.89 31.55 1.45
N ALA A 126 12.67 30.29 1.84
CA ALA A 126 12.21 29.23 0.93
C ALA A 126 10.87 29.57 0.21
N ARG A 127 9.94 30.26 0.87
CA ARG A 127 8.65 30.64 0.28
C ARG A 127 8.83 31.77 -0.72
N VAL A 128 9.60 32.79 -0.35
CA VAL A 128 9.98 33.89 -1.23
C VAL A 128 10.68 33.35 -2.47
N ARG A 129 11.56 32.36 -2.32
CA ARG A 129 12.23 31.67 -3.43
C ARG A 129 11.25 30.98 -4.37
N THR A 130 10.26 30.24 -3.83
CA THR A 130 9.21 29.62 -4.65
C THR A 130 8.42 30.66 -5.45
N LEU A 131 8.03 31.77 -4.82
CA LEU A 131 7.28 32.85 -5.48
C LEU A 131 8.10 33.61 -6.52
N ALA A 132 9.42 33.63 -6.38
CA ALA A 132 10.33 34.26 -7.33
C ALA A 132 10.65 33.38 -8.55
N VAL A 133 10.20 32.12 -8.58
CA VAL A 133 10.39 31.24 -9.74
C VAL A 133 9.68 31.83 -10.96
N PRO A 134 10.39 32.12 -12.06
CA PRO A 134 9.78 32.72 -13.24
C PRO A 134 8.68 31.84 -13.85
N SER A 135 7.56 32.45 -14.20
CA SER A 135 6.47 31.76 -14.92
C SER A 135 6.80 31.71 -16.42
N THR A 136 7.76 30.88 -16.83
CA THR A 136 8.13 30.70 -18.25
C THR A 136 7.12 29.87 -19.02
N THR A 137 6.38 29.02 -18.31
CA THR A 137 5.34 28.14 -18.85
C THR A 137 4.19 28.08 -17.85
N ASN A 138 2.95 28.07 -18.35
CA ASN A 138 1.80 27.91 -17.48
C ASN A 138 1.66 26.43 -17.07
N PRO A 139 1.49 26.14 -15.77
CA PRO A 139 1.19 24.79 -15.32
C PRO A 139 -0.15 24.33 -15.89
N PRO A 140 -0.33 23.02 -16.14
CA PRO A 140 -1.62 22.50 -16.57
C PRO A 140 -2.68 22.77 -15.48
N GLU A 141 -3.94 23.04 -15.86
CA GLU A 141 -5.05 23.31 -14.92
C GLU A 141 -5.13 22.20 -13.85
N SER A 142 -4.93 20.95 -14.27
CA SER A 142 -4.94 19.78 -13.40
C SER A 142 -3.90 19.83 -12.27
N ALA A 143 -2.77 20.53 -12.43
CA ALA A 143 -1.74 20.67 -11.39
C ALA A 143 -2.23 21.41 -10.14
N GLN A 144 -3.38 22.10 -10.19
CA GLN A 144 -3.95 22.80 -9.04
C GLN A 144 -4.86 21.93 -8.18
N HIS A 145 -5.21 20.74 -8.65
CA HIS A 145 -6.30 19.95 -8.08
C HIS A 145 -5.81 18.60 -7.54
N TRP A 146 -6.55 18.09 -6.57
CA TRP A 146 -6.40 16.73 -6.06
C TRP A 146 -6.52 15.71 -7.21
N CYS A 147 -5.78 14.61 -7.11
CA CYS A 147 -5.81 13.50 -8.06
C CYS A 147 -6.25 12.21 -7.36
N SER A 148 -7.54 11.88 -7.46
CA SER A 148 -8.09 10.70 -6.79
C SER A 148 -7.70 9.37 -7.44
N MET A 149 -7.33 9.37 -8.73
CA MET A 149 -7.04 8.16 -9.49
C MET A 149 -6.33 8.50 -10.80
N ILE A 150 -5.46 7.61 -11.28
CA ILE A 150 -4.90 7.57 -12.64
C ILE A 150 -5.37 6.32 -13.40
N ASP A 151 -5.20 6.29 -14.72
CA ASP A 151 -5.76 5.23 -15.58
C ASP A 151 -5.27 3.82 -15.22
N SER A 152 -4.01 3.68 -14.78
CA SER A 152 -3.45 2.40 -14.35
C SER A 152 -4.09 1.83 -13.07
N GLU A 153 -4.85 2.64 -12.33
CA GLU A 153 -5.58 2.23 -11.13
C GLU A 153 -7.05 1.88 -11.44
N ALA A 154 -7.51 2.01 -12.70
CA ALA A 154 -8.94 1.96 -13.05
C ALA A 154 -9.64 0.65 -12.63
N ASP A 155 -8.94 -0.48 -12.76
CA ASP A 155 -9.44 -1.82 -12.41
C ASP A 155 -8.89 -2.31 -11.06
N ALA A 156 -8.16 -1.47 -10.33
CA ALA A 156 -7.53 -1.85 -9.08
C ALA A 156 -8.52 -1.82 -7.91
N ILE A 157 -8.46 -2.83 -7.05
CA ILE A 157 -9.19 -2.83 -5.77
C ILE A 157 -8.34 -2.07 -4.75
N TYR A 158 -8.92 -1.04 -4.14
CA TYR A 158 -8.23 -0.30 -3.08
C TYR A 158 -7.97 -1.21 -1.87
N PRO A 159 -6.74 -1.25 -1.32
CA PRO A 159 -6.32 -2.37 -0.48
C PRO A 159 -6.72 -2.25 1.00
N ILE A 160 -7.22 -1.08 1.42
CA ILE A 160 -7.69 -0.80 2.78
C ILE A 160 -8.98 0.03 2.76
N ASP A 161 -9.79 -0.12 3.81
CA ASP A 161 -10.92 0.77 4.05
C ASP A 161 -10.44 2.01 4.83
N GLN A 162 -10.62 3.17 4.22
CA GLN A 162 -10.28 4.49 4.77
C GLN A 162 -11.52 5.38 4.91
N SER A 163 -12.71 4.77 4.88
CA SER A 163 -14.02 5.43 4.86
C SER A 163 -14.30 6.30 6.08
N LEU A 164 -13.68 6.01 7.23
CA LEU A 164 -13.76 6.85 8.44
C LEU A 164 -12.43 7.56 8.75
N GLY A 165 -11.59 7.78 7.75
CA GLY A 165 -10.40 8.64 7.89
C GLY A 165 -9.18 7.95 8.47
N GLY A 166 -9.30 6.66 8.85
CA GLY A 166 -8.19 5.81 9.26
C GLY A 166 -7.57 6.14 10.62
N GLU A 167 -8.30 6.85 11.48
CA GLU A 167 -7.87 7.14 12.86
C GLU A 167 -7.82 5.85 13.68
N ASP A 168 -6.64 5.52 14.19
CA ASP A 168 -6.37 4.32 14.97
C ASP A 168 -6.19 4.61 16.48
N ASP A 169 -6.51 5.81 16.93
CA ASP A 169 -6.54 6.17 18.35
C ASP A 169 -7.65 5.38 19.08
N LEU A 170 -7.42 5.09 20.36
CA LEU A 170 -8.53 4.67 21.21
C LEU A 170 -9.46 5.86 21.47
N PRO A 171 -10.80 5.69 21.52
CA PRO A 171 -11.72 6.82 21.70
C PRO A 171 -11.44 7.71 22.92
N GLN A 172 -10.95 7.10 24.01
CA GLN A 172 -10.55 7.84 25.22
C GLN A 172 -9.26 8.64 25.01
N GLU A 173 -8.29 8.07 24.30
CA GLU A 173 -7.04 8.73 23.94
C GLU A 173 -7.30 9.90 23.01
N HIS A 174 -8.12 9.71 21.96
CA HIS A 174 -8.54 10.77 21.07
C HIS A 174 -9.23 11.92 21.83
N ALA A 175 -10.13 11.60 22.77
CA ALA A 175 -10.82 12.63 23.57
C ALA A 175 -9.85 13.43 24.46
N ILE A 176 -8.80 12.80 24.99
CA ILE A 176 -7.74 13.49 25.75
C ILE A 176 -6.90 14.34 24.81
N TRP A 177 -6.48 13.78 23.68
CA TRP A 177 -5.67 14.45 22.67
C TRP A 177 -6.38 15.70 22.11
N SER A 178 -7.66 15.58 21.78
CA SER A 178 -8.50 16.69 21.33
C SER A 178 -8.54 17.85 22.34
N LYS A 179 -8.64 17.55 23.65
CA LYS A 179 -8.56 18.58 24.71
C LYS A 179 -7.18 19.22 24.80
N GLN A 180 -6.11 18.45 24.58
CA GLN A 180 -4.74 18.99 24.53
C GLN A 180 -4.54 19.91 23.33
N LEU A 181 -5.06 19.55 22.16
CA LEU A 181 -5.03 20.42 20.98
C LEU A 181 -5.76 21.76 21.24
N LEU A 182 -6.93 21.71 21.90
CA LEU A 182 -7.63 22.93 22.31
C LEU A 182 -6.82 23.79 23.28
N SER A 183 -6.15 23.19 24.27
CA SER A 183 -5.32 23.95 25.21
C SER A 183 -4.09 24.60 24.55
N LEU A 184 -3.64 24.05 23.42
CA LEU A 184 -2.61 24.62 22.55
C LEU A 184 -3.14 25.69 21.57
N GLY A 185 -4.43 26.05 21.64
CA GLY A 185 -5.04 27.01 20.71
C GLY A 185 -5.10 26.49 19.27
N ARG A 186 -5.30 25.17 19.10
CA ARG A 186 -5.44 24.51 17.80
C ARG A 186 -6.88 24.02 17.62
N ASN A 187 -7.31 23.93 16.36
CA ASN A 187 -8.55 23.26 15.99
C ASN A 187 -8.31 21.74 16.05
N PRO A 188 -9.00 20.96 16.91
CA PRO A 188 -8.76 19.53 17.03
C PRO A 188 -9.01 18.74 15.74
N GLN A 189 -9.82 19.26 14.82
CA GLN A 189 -10.11 18.60 13.55
C GLN A 189 -9.03 18.81 12.49
N MET A 190 -8.32 19.94 12.55
CA MET A 190 -7.22 20.29 11.63
C MET A 190 -6.15 21.06 12.43
N PRO A 191 -5.38 20.36 13.28
CA PRO A 191 -4.52 21.03 14.25
C PRO A 191 -3.19 21.51 13.66
N TRP A 192 -2.78 21.03 12.49
CA TRP A 192 -1.52 21.41 11.86
C TRP A 192 -1.47 22.91 11.55
N LYS A 193 -0.30 23.51 11.77
CA LYS A 193 -0.02 24.91 11.41
C LYS A 193 1.28 25.06 10.62
N MET A 194 2.15 24.06 10.68
CA MET A 194 3.46 24.03 10.04
C MET A 194 3.95 22.58 9.85
N GLN A 195 5.14 22.44 9.28
CA GLN A 195 5.87 21.19 9.20
C GLN A 195 6.49 20.91 10.57
N SER A 196 6.72 19.65 10.89
CA SER A 196 7.49 19.24 12.06
C SER A 196 8.85 19.94 12.10
N SER A 197 9.15 20.58 13.23
CA SER A 197 10.44 21.25 13.46
C SER A 197 11.63 20.28 13.52
N LYS A 198 11.37 18.96 13.55
CA LYS A 198 12.40 17.93 13.46
C LYS A 198 13.02 17.81 12.06
N ILE A 199 12.38 18.39 11.04
CA ILE A 199 12.84 18.34 9.65
C ILE A 199 13.17 19.77 9.24
N LEU A 200 14.46 20.06 9.13
CA LEU A 200 14.95 21.40 8.82
C LEU A 200 14.58 21.81 7.39
N ILE A 201 14.12 23.06 7.25
CA ILE A 201 13.98 23.75 5.97
C ILE A 201 15.21 24.66 5.83
N ASP A 202 16.03 24.43 4.81
CA ASP A 202 17.23 25.24 4.57
C ASP A 202 16.86 26.54 3.86
N ASP A 203 16.93 27.65 4.61
CA ASP A 203 16.65 29.00 4.13
C ASP A 203 17.44 29.39 2.88
N SER A 204 18.64 28.85 2.69
CA SER A 204 19.55 29.24 1.63
C SER A 204 19.22 28.63 0.27
N GLN A 205 18.54 27.47 0.24
CA GLN A 205 18.40 26.68 -0.98
C GLN A 205 17.07 25.95 -1.17
N ASP A 206 16.30 25.67 -0.11
CA ASP A 206 15.07 24.89 -0.24
C ASP A 206 13.91 25.73 -0.80
N PHE A 207 12.87 25.02 -1.26
CA PHE A 207 11.59 25.58 -1.69
C PHE A 207 10.47 25.14 -0.75
N ILE A 208 9.43 25.95 -0.63
CA ILE A 208 8.21 25.57 0.09
C ILE A 208 6.94 26.04 -0.62
N SER A 209 6.00 25.11 -0.80
CA SER A 209 4.64 25.34 -1.28
C SER A 209 3.77 24.10 -1.11
N ASP A 210 2.51 24.30 -0.76
CA ASP A 210 1.45 23.28 -0.85
C ASP A 210 0.56 23.40 -2.10
N ARG A 211 0.91 24.30 -3.02
CA ARG A 211 0.20 24.47 -4.28
C ARG A 211 0.91 23.75 -5.41
N GLY A 212 0.21 22.81 -6.04
CA GLY A 212 0.81 22.01 -7.12
C GLY A 212 1.21 22.81 -8.35
N ASP A 213 0.59 23.96 -8.64
CA ASP A 213 0.99 24.85 -9.74
C ASP A 213 2.33 25.54 -9.48
N GLU A 214 2.60 25.91 -8.22
CA GLU A 214 3.88 26.48 -7.81
C GLU A 214 4.97 25.41 -7.74
N VAL A 215 4.67 24.24 -7.18
CA VAL A 215 5.59 23.09 -7.18
C VAL A 215 5.98 22.72 -8.60
N TRP A 216 5.01 22.66 -9.52
CA TRP A 216 5.28 22.38 -10.95
C TRP A 216 6.23 23.41 -11.56
N ARG A 217 6.05 24.71 -11.29
CA ARG A 217 6.97 25.76 -11.77
C ARG A 217 8.39 25.58 -11.22
N VAL A 218 8.54 25.21 -9.95
CA VAL A 218 9.85 24.89 -9.37
C VAL A 218 10.50 23.75 -10.17
N LEU A 219 9.78 22.64 -10.38
CA LEU A 219 10.27 21.48 -11.12
C LEU A 219 10.72 21.86 -12.55
N GLU A 220 9.92 22.63 -13.28
CA GLU A 220 10.27 23.10 -14.63
C GLU A 220 11.49 24.01 -14.65
N SER A 221 11.53 25.00 -13.74
CA SER A 221 12.65 25.97 -13.67
C SER A 221 13.99 25.30 -13.37
N LYS A 222 13.95 24.17 -12.67
CA LYS A 222 15.11 23.35 -12.29
C LYS A 222 15.33 22.18 -13.25
N GLN A 223 14.55 22.06 -14.32
CA GLN A 223 14.63 20.99 -15.31
C GLN A 223 14.55 19.58 -14.68
N ILE A 224 13.72 19.44 -13.64
CA ILE A 224 13.57 18.19 -12.89
C ILE A 224 12.88 17.15 -13.76
N LYS A 225 13.51 15.98 -13.88
CA LYS A 225 12.97 14.80 -14.56
C LYS A 225 12.50 13.74 -13.56
N ASN A 226 13.13 13.71 -12.39
CA ASN A 226 12.94 12.67 -11.39
C ASN A 226 12.36 13.25 -10.10
N VAL A 227 11.37 12.58 -9.53
CA VAL A 227 10.74 12.97 -8.27
C VAL A 227 10.82 11.81 -7.28
N VAL A 228 11.39 12.09 -6.12
CA VAL A 228 11.40 11.21 -4.96
C VAL A 228 10.37 11.76 -3.98
N LEU A 229 9.32 10.99 -3.70
CA LEU A 229 8.27 11.39 -2.78
C LEU A 229 8.46 10.73 -1.41
N VAL A 230 8.31 11.53 -0.36
CA VAL A 230 8.34 11.12 1.05
C VAL A 230 7.25 11.88 1.81
N GLY A 231 6.78 11.37 2.95
CA GLY A 231 5.74 12.06 3.71
C GLY A 231 4.75 11.11 4.36
N VAL A 232 3.63 11.63 4.85
CA VAL A 232 2.63 10.81 5.58
C VAL A 232 1.30 10.72 4.85
N HIS A 233 0.53 9.71 5.25
CA HIS A 233 -0.79 9.38 4.73
C HIS A 233 -0.72 8.93 3.27
N LEU A 234 -0.02 7.82 3.03
CA LEU A 234 0.21 7.20 1.73
C LEU A 234 -1.09 7.08 0.92
N ASN A 235 -2.13 6.56 1.58
CA ASN A 235 -3.47 6.36 1.05
C ASN A 235 -4.27 7.64 0.73
N MET A 236 -3.73 8.80 1.09
CA MET A 236 -4.41 10.09 0.90
C MET A 236 -3.41 11.09 0.30
N CYS A 237 -2.67 11.80 1.14
CA CYS A 237 -1.91 12.98 0.78
C CYS A 237 -0.79 12.68 -0.24
N VAL A 238 0.06 11.70 0.09
CA VAL A 238 1.21 11.31 -0.75
C VAL A 238 0.75 10.83 -2.13
N LEU A 239 -0.38 10.11 -2.22
CA LEU A 239 -0.96 9.72 -3.52
C LEU A 239 -1.63 10.89 -4.25
N GLY A 240 -2.49 11.64 -3.54
CA GLY A 240 -3.55 12.43 -4.15
C GLY A 240 -3.37 13.94 -4.12
N ARG A 241 -2.45 14.51 -3.34
CA ARG A 241 -2.21 15.97 -3.35
C ARG A 241 -1.86 16.44 -4.77
N PRO A 242 -2.06 17.73 -5.09
CA PRO A 242 -1.71 18.29 -6.40
C PRO A 242 -0.21 18.15 -6.75
N PHE A 243 0.63 17.80 -5.79
CA PHE A 243 2.06 17.50 -5.96
C PHE A 243 2.42 16.03 -5.60
N GLY A 244 1.42 15.18 -5.35
CA GLY A 244 1.59 13.77 -4.97
C GLY A 244 1.90 12.85 -6.15
N LEU A 245 2.08 11.56 -5.85
CA LEU A 245 2.55 10.52 -6.80
C LEU A 245 1.74 10.52 -8.09
N ARG A 246 0.41 10.45 -7.98
CA ARG A 246 -0.49 10.37 -9.13
C ARG A 246 -0.32 11.54 -10.09
N ARG A 247 -0.20 12.76 -9.54
CA ARG A 247 -0.03 13.95 -10.38
C ARG A 247 1.34 13.96 -11.07
N MET A 248 2.39 13.56 -10.35
CA MET A 248 3.75 13.50 -10.91
C MET A 248 3.85 12.46 -12.04
N VAL A 249 3.19 11.31 -11.87
CA VAL A 249 3.08 10.27 -12.92
C VAL A 249 2.32 10.78 -14.13
N MET A 250 1.14 11.40 -13.96
CA MET A 250 0.36 11.98 -15.07
C MET A 250 1.12 13.05 -15.86
N GLN A 251 2.04 13.75 -15.20
CA GLN A 251 2.88 14.78 -15.82
C GLN A 251 4.13 14.21 -16.50
N GLY A 252 4.28 12.88 -16.56
CA GLY A 252 5.37 12.20 -17.26
C GLY A 252 6.71 12.24 -16.53
N ARG A 253 6.72 12.53 -15.22
CA ARG A 253 7.96 12.45 -14.41
C ARG A 253 8.32 11.00 -14.12
N ARG A 254 9.62 10.73 -13.93
CA ARG A 254 10.07 9.48 -13.30
C ARG A 254 9.88 9.63 -11.80
N VAL A 255 9.01 8.83 -11.20
CA VAL A 255 8.60 9.00 -9.80
C VAL A 255 8.94 7.75 -9.00
N VAL A 256 9.44 7.94 -7.78
CA VAL A 256 9.55 6.87 -6.78
C VAL A 256 9.00 7.33 -5.43
N LEU A 257 8.41 6.41 -4.70
CA LEU A 257 8.12 6.56 -3.27
C LEU A 257 9.29 5.98 -2.45
N VAL A 258 9.69 6.64 -1.35
CA VAL A 258 10.59 6.02 -0.36
C VAL A 258 9.75 5.23 0.63
N ARG A 259 9.66 3.91 0.41
CA ARG A 259 8.67 3.02 1.06
C ARG A 259 8.78 2.90 2.57
N ASP A 260 9.94 3.20 3.14
CA ASP A 260 10.21 3.17 4.58
C ASP A 260 10.25 4.58 5.21
N LEU A 261 9.94 5.63 4.45
CA LEU A 261 9.74 7.01 4.93
C LEU A 261 8.32 7.49 4.62
N THR A 262 7.36 6.60 4.85
CA THR A 262 5.94 6.89 4.71
C THR A 262 5.11 6.18 5.79
N ASP A 263 3.92 6.71 6.03
CA ASP A 263 2.89 6.14 6.90
C ASP A 263 1.52 6.20 6.21
N THR A 264 0.54 5.44 6.69
CA THR A 264 -0.83 5.37 6.13
C THR A 264 -1.84 5.76 7.21
N MET A 265 -2.93 6.42 6.86
CA MET A 265 -4.09 6.54 7.77
C MET A 265 -4.95 5.28 7.66
N TYR A 266 -4.82 4.36 8.59
CA TYR A 266 -5.58 3.12 8.61
C TYR A 266 -5.94 2.70 10.04
N ASP A 267 -7.24 2.45 10.26
CA ASP A 267 -7.79 1.90 11.50
C ASP A 267 -7.85 0.37 11.39
N PRO A 268 -7.10 -0.39 12.21
CA PRO A 268 -7.15 -1.87 12.25
C PRO A 268 -8.55 -2.46 12.48
N LYS A 269 -9.51 -1.69 13.00
CA LYS A 269 -10.91 -2.13 13.16
C LYS A 269 -11.70 -2.09 11.85
N GLN A 270 -11.16 -1.47 10.80
CA GLN A 270 -11.77 -1.44 9.48
C GLN A 270 -11.18 -2.50 8.57
N TRP A 271 -11.94 -2.84 7.54
CA TRP A 271 -11.51 -3.79 6.54
C TRP A 271 -10.12 -3.40 6.01
N PRO A 272 -9.19 -4.35 5.90
CA PRO A 272 -9.36 -5.81 5.96
C PRO A 272 -9.10 -6.44 7.34
N TRP A 273 -9.15 -5.66 8.42
CA TRP A 273 -8.98 -6.09 9.82
C TRP A 273 -7.60 -6.68 10.15
N ILE A 274 -6.59 -5.93 9.73
CA ILE A 274 -5.18 -6.27 9.88
C ILE A 274 -4.47 -5.23 10.73
N ASN A 275 -3.24 -5.52 11.12
CA ASN A 275 -2.39 -4.58 11.81
C ASN A 275 -2.16 -3.33 10.95
N HIS A 276 -2.01 -2.18 11.60
CA HIS A 276 -1.75 -0.89 10.95
C HIS A 276 -0.59 -0.96 9.93
N PHE A 277 0.55 -1.53 10.34
CA PHE A 277 1.74 -1.66 9.50
C PHE A 277 1.49 -2.58 8.30
N THR A 278 0.65 -3.60 8.44
CA THR A 278 0.20 -4.43 7.31
C THR A 278 -0.67 -3.61 6.35
N GLY A 279 -1.49 -2.69 6.85
CA GLY A 279 -2.21 -1.73 6.02
C GLY A 279 -1.26 -0.85 5.20
N THR A 280 -0.18 -0.37 5.81
CA THR A 280 0.88 0.37 5.11
C THR A 280 1.61 -0.49 4.09
N ASP A 281 1.97 -1.74 4.41
CA ASP A 281 2.58 -2.69 3.46
C ASP A 281 1.70 -2.88 2.22
N ARG A 282 0.38 -3.03 2.40
CA ARG A 282 -0.56 -3.19 1.28
C ARG A 282 -0.71 -1.92 0.43
N MET A 283 -0.63 -0.74 1.04
CA MET A 283 -0.62 0.51 0.29
C MET A 283 0.67 0.68 -0.53
N ILE A 284 1.81 0.22 0.00
CA ILE A 284 3.07 0.17 -0.75
C ILE A 284 2.95 -0.81 -1.92
N ASP A 285 2.38 -2.00 -1.70
CA ASP A 285 2.13 -2.98 -2.77
C ASP A 285 1.23 -2.38 -3.86
N TYR A 286 0.15 -1.69 -3.48
CA TYR A 286 -0.73 -0.99 -4.42
C TYR A 286 0.01 0.07 -5.25
N VAL A 287 0.89 0.86 -4.61
CA VAL A 287 1.73 1.83 -5.33
C VAL A 287 2.65 1.14 -6.33
N GLU A 288 3.30 0.05 -5.92
CA GLU A 288 4.22 -0.73 -6.77
C GLU A 288 3.52 -1.42 -7.94
N GLN A 289 2.24 -1.75 -7.79
CA GLN A 289 1.44 -2.42 -8.82
C GLN A 289 0.89 -1.42 -9.85
N TYR A 290 0.38 -0.28 -9.40
CA TYR A 290 -0.48 0.58 -10.23
C TYR A 290 0.01 2.02 -10.41
N VAL A 291 0.95 2.51 -9.58
CA VAL A 291 1.30 3.95 -9.57
C VAL A 291 2.74 4.18 -10.01
N CYS A 292 3.72 3.72 -9.23
CA CYS A 292 5.13 3.92 -9.54
C CYS A 292 6.05 2.95 -8.76
N PRO A 293 7.31 2.77 -9.17
CA PRO A 293 8.28 2.03 -8.37
C PRO A 293 8.58 2.68 -7.01
N THR A 294 9.24 1.94 -6.13
CA THR A 294 9.69 2.43 -4.81
C THR A 294 11.18 2.22 -4.59
N ILE A 295 11.78 3.02 -3.72
CA ILE A 295 13.13 2.83 -3.19
C ILE A 295 13.08 2.75 -1.66
N SER A 296 14.16 2.31 -1.01
CA SER A 296 14.32 2.38 0.44
C SER A 296 15.35 3.43 0.81
N SER A 297 15.15 4.11 1.93
CA SER A 297 15.98 5.22 2.39
C SER A 297 17.45 4.82 2.62
N ASN A 298 17.70 3.56 2.94
CA ASN A 298 19.04 3.03 3.14
C ASN A 298 19.89 2.97 1.85
N GLN A 299 19.28 3.04 0.66
CA GLN A 299 20.03 3.20 -0.59
C GLN A 299 20.78 4.54 -0.63
N ILE A 300 20.30 5.54 0.10
CA ILE A 300 20.93 6.86 0.27
C ILE A 300 21.74 6.93 1.57
N LEU A 301 21.21 6.40 2.67
CA LEU A 301 21.82 6.50 4.00
C LEU A 301 22.88 5.43 4.30
N GLY A 302 22.92 4.33 3.54
CA GLY A 302 23.92 3.27 3.64
C GLY A 302 23.72 2.25 4.77
N ASP A 303 22.63 2.34 5.52
CA ASP A 303 22.34 1.49 6.69
C ASP A 303 21.20 0.47 6.41
N SER A 304 20.31 0.23 7.36
CA SER A 304 19.12 -0.60 7.21
C SER A 304 17.87 0.26 6.99
N PRO A 305 16.86 -0.23 6.24
CA PRO A 305 15.58 0.48 6.10
C PRO A 305 14.95 0.80 7.47
N PHE A 306 14.20 1.89 7.54
CA PHE A 306 13.46 2.24 8.74
C PHE A 306 12.44 1.16 9.09
N ARG A 307 12.26 0.93 10.39
CA ARG A 307 11.18 0.12 10.94
C ARG A 307 10.70 0.74 12.24
N PHE A 308 9.39 0.92 12.36
CA PHE A 308 8.78 1.40 13.59
C PHE A 308 9.08 0.44 14.75
N ALA A 309 9.37 0.97 15.93
CA ALA A 309 9.63 0.19 17.13
C ALA A 309 8.45 -0.70 17.52
N ASN A 310 7.23 -0.25 17.24
CA ASN A 310 6.00 -1.01 17.50
C ASN A 310 5.66 -2.03 16.40
N ASP A 311 6.37 -2.05 15.26
CA ASP A 311 6.23 -3.12 14.27
C ASP A 311 7.13 -4.30 14.65
N THR A 312 6.61 -5.20 15.49
CA THR A 312 7.31 -6.39 16.00
C THR A 312 7.04 -7.66 15.19
N ARG A 313 6.31 -7.56 14.09
CA ARG A 313 5.84 -8.71 13.30
C ARG A 313 7.03 -9.48 12.67
N PRO A 314 7.20 -10.79 12.88
CA PRO A 314 8.14 -11.56 12.07
C PRO A 314 7.77 -11.53 10.58
N THR A 315 8.78 -11.60 9.71
CA THR A 315 8.60 -11.64 8.26
C THR A 315 8.44 -13.08 7.79
N LEU A 316 7.24 -13.43 7.31
CA LEU A 316 6.95 -14.69 6.65
C LEU A 316 7.11 -14.53 5.13
N ALA A 317 8.04 -15.27 4.54
CA ALA A 317 8.12 -15.40 3.08
C ALA A 317 7.43 -16.69 2.61
N ILE A 318 6.48 -16.55 1.69
CA ILE A 318 5.70 -17.64 1.09
C ILE A 318 6.25 -17.89 -0.31
N VAL A 319 6.98 -18.99 -0.49
CA VAL A 319 7.63 -19.38 -1.74
C VAL A 319 6.73 -20.38 -2.48
N ILE A 320 6.16 -19.94 -3.60
CA ILE A 320 5.18 -20.68 -4.39
C ILE A 320 5.75 -21.00 -5.78
N ALA A 321 6.01 -22.27 -6.03
CA ALA A 321 6.55 -22.76 -7.30
C ALA A 321 5.88 -24.07 -7.73
N GLU A 322 4.58 -24.21 -7.50
CA GLU A 322 3.77 -25.35 -7.96
C GLU A 322 2.53 -24.88 -8.72
N GLU A 323 2.05 -25.71 -9.63
CA GLU A 323 0.93 -25.40 -10.55
C GLU A 323 -0.25 -26.38 -10.40
N GLU A 324 -0.13 -27.42 -9.57
CA GLU A 324 -1.06 -28.55 -9.52
C GLU A 324 -2.22 -28.32 -8.55
N TYR A 325 -1.97 -27.66 -7.43
CA TYR A 325 -2.92 -27.59 -6.30
C TYR A 325 -3.53 -26.20 -6.08
N GLY A 326 -3.19 -25.23 -6.92
CA GLY A 326 -3.73 -23.87 -6.82
C GLY A 326 -3.18 -23.07 -5.64
N SER A 327 -2.00 -23.43 -5.11
CA SER A 327 -1.42 -22.74 -3.94
C SER A 327 -1.09 -21.27 -4.20
N HIS A 328 -0.89 -20.89 -5.46
CA HIS A 328 -0.76 -19.50 -5.89
C HIS A 328 -1.98 -18.63 -5.53
N ARG A 329 -3.17 -19.23 -5.35
CA ARG A 329 -4.37 -18.53 -4.85
C ARG A 329 -4.61 -18.77 -3.37
N THR A 330 -4.53 -20.03 -2.94
CA THR A 330 -5.00 -20.41 -1.60
C THR A 330 -4.09 -19.94 -0.47
N LEU A 331 -2.77 -20.00 -0.63
CA LEU A 331 -1.84 -19.59 0.43
C LEU A 331 -1.79 -18.08 0.62
N PRO A 332 -1.71 -17.24 -0.44
CA PRO A 332 -1.79 -15.80 -0.28
C PRO A 332 -3.12 -15.36 0.33
N ALA A 333 -4.25 -15.96 -0.09
CA ALA A 333 -5.57 -15.66 0.47
C ALA A 333 -5.64 -16.00 1.97
N MET A 334 -5.17 -17.19 2.37
CA MET A 334 -5.12 -17.60 3.78
C MET A 334 -4.22 -16.67 4.61
N ALA A 335 -3.02 -16.35 4.12
CA ALA A 335 -2.08 -15.49 4.82
C ALA A 335 -2.62 -14.07 5.00
N ASN A 336 -3.16 -13.48 3.92
CA ASN A 336 -3.77 -12.15 3.95
C ASN A 336 -4.98 -12.06 4.87
N ARG A 337 -5.68 -13.17 5.08
CA ARG A 337 -6.85 -13.23 5.96
C ARG A 337 -6.49 -13.46 7.42
N HIS A 338 -5.51 -14.31 7.71
CA HIS A 338 -5.32 -14.85 9.06
C HIS A 338 -3.99 -14.49 9.72
N LEU A 339 -3.01 -13.98 8.96
CA LEU A 339 -1.66 -13.72 9.47
C LEU A 339 -1.30 -12.23 9.51
N GLY A 340 -2.07 -11.37 8.82
CA GLY A 340 -1.77 -9.94 8.69
C GLY A 340 -1.83 -9.13 9.99
N ASN A 341 -2.21 -9.70 11.13
CA ASN A 341 -2.10 -9.02 12.42
C ASN A 341 -0.73 -9.21 13.08
N ASP A 342 -0.10 -10.36 12.86
CA ASP A 342 1.09 -10.79 13.60
C ASP A 342 2.31 -11.00 12.70
N PHE A 343 2.13 -11.06 11.38
CA PHE A 343 3.20 -11.31 10.42
C PHE A 343 3.26 -10.22 9.35
N ARG A 344 4.48 -9.86 8.96
CA ARG A 344 4.74 -9.20 7.68
C ARG A 344 4.83 -10.27 6.60
N ILE A 345 3.99 -10.18 5.57
CA ILE A 345 3.84 -11.24 4.57
C ILE A 345 4.55 -10.83 3.28
N VAL A 346 5.41 -11.70 2.77
CA VAL A 346 6.07 -11.56 1.47
C VAL A 346 5.74 -12.78 0.62
N VAL A 347 5.02 -12.60 -0.49
CA VAL A 347 4.67 -13.69 -1.40
C VAL A 347 5.61 -13.67 -2.60
N ILE A 348 6.19 -14.82 -2.93
CA ILE A 348 7.17 -14.97 -4.01
C ILE A 348 6.74 -16.14 -4.89
N HIS A 349 6.59 -15.88 -6.18
CA HIS A 349 6.13 -16.87 -7.15
C HIS A 349 7.23 -17.25 -8.15
N ALA A 350 7.21 -18.48 -8.65
CA ALA A 350 7.98 -18.89 -9.82
C ALA A 350 7.54 -18.11 -11.08
N ASP A 351 8.47 -17.89 -12.00
CA ASP A 351 8.20 -17.26 -13.29
C ASP A 351 7.24 -18.12 -14.13
N SER A 352 6.23 -17.50 -14.73
CA SER A 352 5.26 -18.17 -15.61
C SER A 352 5.91 -18.73 -16.88
N LYS A 353 7.04 -18.18 -17.30
CA LYS A 353 7.79 -18.60 -18.51
C LYS A 353 8.91 -19.57 -18.21
N ASP A 354 9.47 -19.53 -17.01
CA ASP A 354 10.47 -20.48 -16.52
C ASP A 354 10.17 -20.89 -15.08
N PRO A 355 9.43 -21.99 -14.87
CA PRO A 355 8.99 -22.35 -13.53
C PRO A 355 10.13 -22.89 -12.65
N ASN A 356 11.35 -22.97 -13.20
CA ASN A 356 12.59 -23.27 -12.50
C ASN A 356 13.33 -22.01 -12.03
N THR A 357 12.78 -20.82 -12.27
CA THR A 357 13.29 -19.54 -11.76
C THR A 357 12.23 -18.88 -10.89
N ILE A 358 12.65 -18.27 -9.78
CA ILE A 358 11.77 -17.62 -8.81
C ILE A 358 12.16 -16.14 -8.68
N PRO A 359 11.62 -15.22 -9.52
CA PRO A 359 11.97 -13.80 -9.44
C PRO A 359 11.68 -13.20 -8.06
N GLY A 360 12.68 -12.49 -7.50
CA GLY A 360 12.58 -11.84 -6.18
C GLY A 360 12.83 -12.76 -4.98
N LEU A 361 13.40 -13.96 -5.18
CA LEU A 361 13.73 -14.88 -4.10
C LEU A 361 14.72 -14.29 -3.08
N GLU A 362 15.51 -13.29 -3.47
CA GLU A 362 16.44 -12.53 -2.60
C GLU A 362 15.74 -11.96 -1.35
N ALA A 363 14.42 -11.71 -1.43
CA ALA A 363 13.63 -11.23 -0.31
C ALA A 363 13.61 -12.19 0.90
N ILE A 364 13.99 -13.47 0.73
CA ILE A 364 14.08 -14.41 1.87
C ILE A 364 15.24 -14.10 2.81
N ASN A 365 16.22 -13.29 2.40
CA ASN A 365 17.31 -12.87 3.28
C ASN A 365 16.78 -12.12 4.51
N ASP A 366 15.74 -11.31 4.31
CA ASP A 366 15.07 -10.52 5.34
C ASP A 366 13.94 -11.29 6.05
N ALA A 367 13.64 -12.52 5.62
CA ALA A 367 12.57 -13.33 6.21
C ALA A 367 13.02 -14.01 7.50
N ASP A 368 12.09 -14.15 8.45
CA ASP A 368 12.29 -14.88 9.71
C ASP A 368 11.87 -16.34 9.58
N LEU A 369 10.93 -16.67 8.68
CA LEU A 369 10.46 -18.01 8.40
C LEU A 369 9.97 -18.17 6.95
N LEU A 370 10.02 -19.40 6.43
CA LEU A 370 9.48 -19.75 5.11
C LEU A 370 8.22 -20.60 5.21
N LEU A 371 7.28 -20.34 4.30
CA LEU A 371 6.25 -21.29 3.89
C LEU A 371 6.53 -21.70 2.44
N VAL A 372 6.82 -22.98 2.20
CA VAL A 372 7.22 -23.51 0.89
C VAL A 372 6.10 -24.36 0.30
N SER A 373 5.68 -24.01 -0.91
CA SER A 373 4.78 -24.79 -1.77
C SER A 373 5.39 -24.86 -3.17
N ALA A 374 6.23 -25.87 -3.41
CA ALA A 374 7.00 -26.00 -4.64
C ALA A 374 6.99 -27.45 -5.09
N ARG A 375 7.12 -27.70 -6.39
CA ARG A 375 7.04 -29.05 -6.94
C ARG A 375 8.06 -29.28 -8.04
N ARG A 376 9.01 -30.19 -7.80
CA ARG A 376 9.90 -30.75 -8.83
C ARG A 376 10.66 -29.67 -9.63
N ARG A 377 11.17 -28.63 -8.96
CA ARG A 377 11.95 -27.54 -9.57
C ARG A 377 13.44 -27.77 -9.41
N GLY A 378 14.24 -27.40 -10.40
CA GLY A 378 15.68 -27.22 -10.25
C GLY A 378 16.00 -25.74 -10.40
N LEU A 379 16.65 -25.10 -9.44
CA LEU A 379 16.81 -23.64 -9.42
C LEU A 379 18.16 -23.19 -9.98
N PRO A 380 18.29 -21.96 -10.51
CA PRO A 380 19.60 -21.34 -10.69
C PRO A 380 20.44 -21.44 -9.42
N LYS A 381 21.75 -21.62 -9.57
CA LYS A 381 22.66 -21.80 -8.43
C LYS A 381 22.50 -20.72 -7.34
N HIS A 382 22.45 -19.45 -7.73
CA HIS A 382 22.30 -18.35 -6.76
C HIS A 382 20.99 -18.46 -5.95
N GLN A 383 19.89 -18.93 -6.55
CA GLN A 383 18.61 -19.12 -5.86
C GLN A 383 18.62 -20.32 -4.92
N MET A 384 19.25 -21.41 -5.34
CA MET A 384 19.46 -22.57 -4.45
C MET A 384 20.35 -22.20 -3.26
N ASP A 385 21.39 -21.40 -3.48
CA ASP A 385 22.29 -20.94 -2.41
C ASP A 385 21.57 -20.06 -1.38
N LEU A 386 20.59 -19.22 -1.80
CA LEU A 386 19.73 -18.47 -0.88
C LEU A 386 18.95 -19.41 0.04
N LEU A 387 18.30 -20.44 -0.50
CA LEU A 387 17.55 -21.43 0.29
C LEU A 387 18.46 -22.20 1.26
N ARG A 388 19.62 -22.65 0.79
CA ARG A 388 20.60 -23.36 1.64
C ARG A 388 21.10 -22.47 2.77
N THR A 389 21.39 -21.20 2.48
CA THR A 389 21.81 -20.21 3.49
C THR A 389 20.72 -19.97 4.52
N PHE A 390 19.47 -19.79 4.07
CA PHE A 390 18.32 -19.62 4.95
C PHE A 390 18.15 -20.80 5.92
N VAL A 391 18.17 -22.03 5.39
CA VAL A 391 18.04 -23.24 6.20
C VAL A 391 19.23 -23.39 7.15
N ALA A 392 20.47 -23.25 6.65
CA ALA A 392 21.68 -23.39 7.46
C ALA A 392 21.78 -22.37 8.62
N ALA A 393 21.11 -21.23 8.50
CA ALA A 393 20.98 -20.24 9.58
C ALA A 393 20.03 -20.69 10.72
N GLY A 394 19.49 -21.91 10.68
CA GLY A 394 18.56 -22.42 11.69
C GLY A 394 17.17 -21.78 11.59
N LYS A 395 16.84 -21.09 10.49
CA LYS A 395 15.55 -20.42 10.35
C LYS A 395 14.40 -21.41 10.10
N PRO A 396 13.21 -21.19 10.70
CA PRO A 396 12.05 -22.08 10.55
C PRO A 396 11.54 -22.25 9.13
N VAL A 397 11.03 -23.45 8.81
CA VAL A 397 10.44 -23.76 7.49
C VAL A 397 9.15 -24.58 7.66
N VAL A 398 8.07 -24.08 7.08
CA VAL A 398 6.77 -24.75 6.97
C VAL A 398 6.63 -25.25 5.52
N GLY A 399 6.38 -26.54 5.34
CA GLY A 399 6.20 -27.16 4.04
C GLY A 399 4.77 -27.66 3.85
N ILE A 400 4.23 -27.43 2.65
CA ILE A 400 2.91 -27.94 2.28
C ILE A 400 2.97 -28.81 1.04
N ARG A 401 2.25 -29.94 1.09
CA ARG A 401 1.99 -30.86 -0.01
C ARG A 401 3.26 -31.27 -0.76
N THR A 402 3.50 -30.67 -1.92
CA THR A 402 4.62 -31.00 -2.82
C THR A 402 5.96 -30.50 -2.30
N ALA A 403 5.99 -29.73 -1.21
CA ALA A 403 7.22 -29.31 -0.54
C ALA A 403 8.16 -30.48 -0.18
N SER A 404 7.60 -31.68 0.02
CA SER A 404 8.36 -32.93 0.23
C SER A 404 9.22 -33.36 -0.96
N HIS A 405 9.05 -32.75 -2.12
CA HIS A 405 9.84 -33.00 -3.32
C HIS A 405 9.94 -31.72 -4.15
N ALA A 406 10.10 -30.59 -3.45
CA ALA A 406 10.14 -29.25 -4.02
C ALA A 406 11.26 -29.11 -5.05
N TRP A 407 12.47 -29.53 -4.68
CA TRP A 407 13.71 -29.22 -5.39
C TRP A 407 14.33 -30.43 -6.10
N GLU A 408 13.50 -31.41 -6.46
CA GLU A 408 13.93 -32.66 -7.09
C GLU A 408 13.28 -32.79 -8.48
N PRO A 409 13.80 -32.12 -9.52
CA PRO A 409 13.21 -32.19 -10.86
C PRO A 409 13.23 -33.64 -11.37
N LYS A 410 12.19 -34.04 -12.11
CA LYS A 410 12.05 -35.41 -12.64
C LYS A 410 13.19 -35.80 -13.59
N THR A 411 13.78 -34.81 -14.23
CA THR A 411 14.93 -34.93 -15.12
C THR A 411 15.99 -33.96 -14.66
N VAL A 412 17.26 -34.34 -14.78
CA VAL A 412 18.37 -33.42 -14.54
C VAL A 412 18.26 -32.25 -15.53
N LEU A 413 18.36 -31.04 -15.01
CA LEU A 413 18.29 -29.80 -15.79
C LEU A 413 19.70 -29.22 -15.90
N VAL A 414 20.09 -28.82 -17.12
CA VAL A 414 21.38 -28.14 -17.37
C VAL A 414 21.35 -26.75 -16.71
N ASP A 415 22.45 -26.34 -16.10
CA ASP A 415 22.62 -25.04 -15.42
C ASP A 415 21.59 -24.75 -14.31
N ARG A 416 21.08 -25.81 -13.67
CA ARG A 416 20.17 -25.77 -12.54
C ARG A 416 20.65 -26.74 -11.45
N GLU A 417 20.44 -26.34 -10.20
CA GLU A 417 20.76 -27.10 -9.00
C GLU A 417 19.50 -27.78 -8.44
N SER A 418 19.70 -28.95 -7.83
CA SER A 418 18.65 -29.69 -7.13
C SER A 418 18.99 -29.88 -5.65
N TRP A 419 18.00 -30.27 -4.87
CA TRP A 419 18.16 -30.72 -3.49
C TRP A 419 17.21 -31.90 -3.23
N PRO A 420 17.56 -33.11 -3.71
CA PRO A 420 16.73 -34.30 -3.58
C PRO A 420 16.40 -34.67 -2.13
N GLU A 421 17.32 -34.40 -1.20
CA GLU A 421 17.18 -34.72 0.22
C GLU A 421 16.49 -33.62 1.03
N PHE A 422 15.88 -32.62 0.38
CA PHE A 422 15.24 -31.49 1.07
C PHE A 422 14.19 -31.92 2.10
N ASP A 423 13.40 -32.95 1.82
CA ASP A 423 12.39 -33.47 2.76
C ASP A 423 13.01 -34.09 4.02
N ARG A 424 14.13 -34.78 3.86
CA ARG A 424 14.89 -35.36 4.96
C ARG A 424 15.58 -34.28 5.76
N ASP A 425 16.28 -33.38 5.08
CA ASP A 425 17.15 -32.39 5.69
C ASP A 425 16.32 -31.28 6.38
N VAL A 426 15.17 -30.92 5.82
CA VAL A 426 14.33 -29.81 6.32
C VAL A 426 13.11 -30.30 7.10
N PHE A 427 12.45 -31.38 6.69
CA PHE A 427 11.20 -31.84 7.34
C PHE A 427 11.36 -33.12 8.15
N GLY A 428 12.53 -33.77 8.13
CA GLY A 428 12.77 -35.00 8.90
C GLY A 428 11.90 -36.18 8.44
N ILE A 429 11.49 -36.18 7.17
CA ILE A 429 10.68 -37.22 6.55
C ILE A 429 11.33 -37.75 5.27
N LYS A 430 10.83 -38.87 4.77
CA LYS A 430 11.13 -39.40 3.45
C LYS A 430 9.84 -39.64 2.68
N TYR A 431 9.66 -38.92 1.59
CA TYR A 431 8.60 -39.13 0.62
C TYR A 431 9.00 -40.24 -0.37
N SER A 432 8.12 -41.20 -0.60
CA SER A 432 8.36 -42.32 -1.52
C SER A 432 7.19 -42.59 -2.46
N ASN A 433 6.63 -41.52 -3.04
CA ASN A 433 5.45 -41.52 -3.91
C ASN A 433 4.10 -41.48 -3.17
N HIS A 434 2.99 -41.63 -3.88
CA HIS A 434 1.62 -41.59 -3.35
C HIS A 434 0.84 -42.85 -3.69
N PHE A 435 -0.28 -43.07 -2.99
CA PHE A 435 -1.28 -44.09 -3.33
C PHE A 435 -2.14 -43.63 -4.51
N GLU A 436 -2.95 -44.55 -5.06
CA GLU A 436 -3.82 -44.26 -6.20
C GLU A 436 -4.79 -43.10 -5.92
N ASN A 437 -5.03 -42.25 -6.92
CA ASN A 437 -5.78 -41.00 -6.74
C ASN A 437 -7.27 -41.18 -6.43
N ASN A 438 -7.84 -42.36 -6.69
CA ASN A 438 -9.22 -42.72 -6.36
C ASN A 438 -9.39 -43.20 -4.91
N LEU A 439 -8.29 -43.41 -4.17
CA LEU A 439 -8.30 -43.80 -2.76
C LEU A 439 -8.27 -42.55 -1.88
N HIS A 440 -9.44 -42.19 -1.34
CA HIS A 440 -9.56 -41.08 -0.39
C HIS A 440 -9.21 -41.56 1.01
N ALA A 441 -8.22 -40.90 1.65
CA ALA A 441 -7.80 -41.23 3.00
C ALA A 441 -8.72 -40.59 4.04
N SER A 442 -9.04 -41.35 5.10
CA SER A 442 -9.60 -40.79 6.32
C SER A 442 -8.46 -40.15 7.13
N VAL A 443 -8.58 -38.86 7.42
CA VAL A 443 -7.57 -38.06 8.12
C VAL A 443 -8.00 -37.85 9.56
N THR A 444 -7.13 -38.17 10.52
CA THR A 444 -7.39 -38.00 11.95
C THR A 444 -6.15 -37.56 12.71
N ILE A 445 -6.35 -36.96 13.89
CA ILE A 445 -5.24 -36.62 14.80
C ILE A 445 -4.58 -37.92 15.28
N ALA A 446 -3.25 -37.96 15.26
CA ALA A 446 -2.47 -39.02 15.88
C ALA A 446 -2.53 -38.91 17.42
N LYS A 447 -1.87 -39.81 18.15
CA LYS A 447 -1.75 -39.69 19.62
C LYS A 447 -0.76 -38.58 20.00
N SER A 448 -1.16 -37.32 19.84
CA SER A 448 -0.35 -36.11 20.06
C SER A 448 -1.15 -35.02 20.78
N THR A 449 -0.45 -34.25 21.62
CA THR A 449 -0.97 -33.08 22.36
C THR A 449 -0.21 -31.81 22.01
N HIS A 450 0.41 -31.77 20.83
CA HIS A 450 1.26 -30.65 20.41
C HIS A 450 0.45 -29.35 20.27
N PRO A 451 1.00 -28.17 20.64
CA PRO A 451 0.27 -26.90 20.61
C PRO A 451 -0.37 -26.52 19.27
N ILE A 452 0.20 -27.01 18.16
CA ILE A 452 -0.38 -26.83 16.81
C ILE A 452 -1.80 -27.38 16.71
N LEU A 453 -2.12 -28.42 17.49
CA LEU A 453 -3.42 -29.09 17.50
C LEU A 453 -4.46 -28.39 18.39
N ASN A 454 -4.08 -27.32 19.09
CA ASN A 454 -5.01 -26.57 19.94
C ASN A 454 -6.00 -25.78 19.07
N SER A 455 -7.26 -25.72 19.51
CA SER A 455 -8.31 -24.89 18.88
C SER A 455 -8.58 -25.17 17.39
N ILE A 456 -8.15 -26.32 16.85
CA ILE A 456 -8.46 -26.70 15.45
C ILE A 456 -9.84 -27.35 15.30
N GLY A 457 -10.57 -27.57 16.39
CA GLY A 457 -11.87 -28.24 16.39
C GLY A 457 -11.79 -29.75 16.16
N GLU A 458 -12.91 -30.37 15.77
CA GLU A 458 -12.92 -31.76 15.35
C GLU A 458 -12.13 -31.93 14.05
N PHE A 459 -11.09 -32.76 14.09
CA PHE A 459 -10.19 -32.97 12.95
C PHE A 459 -10.37 -34.39 12.42
N SER A 460 -11.47 -34.59 11.68
CA SER A 460 -11.80 -35.83 10.98
C SER A 460 -12.46 -35.50 9.66
N PHE A 461 -11.85 -35.90 8.53
CA PHE A 461 -12.42 -35.71 7.20
C PHE A 461 -11.82 -36.68 6.17
N MET A 462 -12.45 -36.77 5.01
CA MET A 462 -11.92 -37.50 3.87
C MET A 462 -11.07 -36.57 3.01
N GLN A 463 -9.80 -36.90 2.83
CA GLN A 463 -8.86 -36.09 2.05
C GLN A 463 -9.24 -36.11 0.56
N THR A 464 -9.21 -34.93 -0.07
CA THR A 464 -9.40 -34.81 -1.52
C THR A 464 -8.14 -35.23 -2.27
N GLY A 465 -6.97 -34.77 -1.82
CA GLY A 465 -5.68 -35.13 -2.44
C GLY A 465 -5.25 -36.58 -2.15
N SER A 466 -4.37 -37.12 -3.01
CA SER A 466 -3.81 -38.47 -2.82
C SER A 466 -3.00 -38.59 -1.53
N LEU A 467 -3.14 -39.73 -0.84
CA LEU A 467 -2.34 -40.07 0.34
C LEU A 467 -0.89 -40.30 -0.06
N TYR A 468 0.03 -39.61 0.60
CA TYR A 468 1.47 -39.76 0.35
C TYR A 468 2.05 -40.89 1.20
N LYS A 469 3.03 -41.62 0.64
CA LYS A 469 3.85 -42.60 1.35
C LYS A 469 4.99 -41.84 2.02
N ILE A 470 4.87 -41.66 3.33
CA ILE A 470 5.79 -40.82 4.12
C ILE A 470 6.30 -41.62 5.31
N ALA A 471 7.61 -41.61 5.52
CA ALA A 471 8.23 -42.19 6.69
C ALA A 471 9.03 -41.12 7.46
N PRO A 472 8.86 -40.98 8.79
CA PRO A 472 9.79 -40.21 9.60
C PRO A 472 11.19 -40.84 9.52
N VAL A 473 12.23 -40.01 9.37
CA VAL A 473 13.62 -40.48 9.28
C VAL A 473 14.47 -40.15 10.51
N SER A 474 13.86 -39.52 11.52
CA SER A 474 14.53 -39.09 12.74
C SER A 474 13.60 -39.23 13.95
N ASN A 475 14.19 -39.50 15.13
CA ASN A 475 13.47 -39.49 16.41
C ASN A 475 13.03 -38.08 16.82
N ASN A 476 13.59 -37.03 16.21
CA ASN A 476 13.16 -35.65 16.41
C ASN A 476 11.91 -35.29 15.59
N THR A 477 11.42 -36.21 14.75
CA THR A 477 10.21 -36.02 13.96
C THR A 477 9.00 -36.51 14.75
N THR A 478 8.07 -35.61 15.06
CA THR A 478 6.82 -35.93 15.76
C THR A 478 5.66 -35.96 14.77
N VAL A 479 4.92 -37.07 14.73
CA VAL A 479 3.71 -37.20 13.91
C VAL A 479 2.52 -36.60 14.66
N LEU A 480 1.81 -35.68 14.00
CA LEU A 480 0.65 -34.98 14.55
C LEU A 480 -0.67 -35.52 14.01
N ILE A 481 -0.72 -35.83 12.71
CA ILE A 481 -1.92 -36.25 11.97
C ILE A 481 -1.55 -37.44 11.10
N THR A 482 -2.46 -38.41 10.98
CA THR A 482 -2.32 -39.59 10.13
C THR A 482 -3.47 -39.72 9.13
N GLY A 483 -3.20 -40.36 8.00
CA GLY A 483 -4.19 -40.74 7.00
C GLY A 483 -4.24 -42.25 6.81
N SER A 484 -5.44 -42.79 6.68
CA SER A 484 -5.67 -44.23 6.52
C SER A 484 -6.53 -44.51 5.29
N ILE A 485 -6.15 -45.54 4.53
CA ILE A 485 -6.95 -46.14 3.45
C ILE A 485 -7.13 -47.64 3.74
N PRO A 486 -8.15 -48.30 3.18
CA PRO A 486 -8.37 -49.73 3.44
C PRO A 486 -7.15 -50.58 3.10
N ASN A 487 -6.84 -51.55 3.96
CA ASN A 487 -5.79 -52.56 3.80
C ASN A 487 -4.34 -52.05 3.73
N GLU A 488 -4.09 -50.78 4.05
CA GLU A 488 -2.75 -50.20 4.10
C GLU A 488 -2.44 -49.63 5.50
N PRO A 489 -1.16 -49.61 5.92
CA PRO A 489 -0.76 -48.93 7.13
C PRO A 489 -1.03 -47.43 7.07
N ALA A 490 -1.50 -46.85 8.18
CA ALA A 490 -1.69 -45.42 8.31
C ALA A 490 -0.38 -44.65 8.03
N GLN A 491 -0.47 -43.58 7.25
CA GLN A 491 0.66 -42.74 6.88
C GLN A 491 0.66 -41.44 7.68
N PRO A 492 1.82 -40.91 8.08
CA PRO A 492 1.95 -39.53 8.54
C PRO A 492 1.45 -38.55 7.47
N ILE A 493 0.58 -37.62 7.90
CA ILE A 493 0.11 -36.52 7.08
C ILE A 493 0.76 -35.21 7.53
N ALA A 494 0.77 -34.92 8.83
CA ALA A 494 1.38 -33.71 9.36
C ALA A 494 2.42 -34.07 10.44
N THR A 495 3.59 -33.44 10.35
CA THR A 495 4.72 -33.69 11.24
C THR A 495 5.38 -32.39 11.67
N THR A 496 5.99 -32.40 12.86
CA THR A 496 7.00 -31.41 13.24
C THR A 496 8.37 -32.08 13.28
N PHE A 497 9.42 -31.29 13.04
CA PHE A 497 10.80 -31.72 13.13
C PHE A 497 11.64 -30.62 13.76
N LEU A 498 12.34 -30.95 14.85
CA LEU A 498 13.38 -30.10 15.39
C LEU A 498 14.69 -30.44 14.69
N ARG A 499 15.12 -29.56 13.80
CA ARG A 499 16.32 -29.75 13.00
C ARG A 499 17.58 -29.63 13.88
N PRO A 500 18.68 -30.32 13.53
CA PRO A 500 19.94 -30.24 14.28
C PRO A 500 20.55 -28.83 14.36
N ASP A 501 20.24 -27.95 13.41
CA ASP A 501 20.66 -26.56 13.37
C ASP A 501 19.82 -25.62 14.27
N GLY A 502 18.84 -26.17 15.01
CA GLY A 502 17.93 -25.43 15.87
C GLY A 502 16.64 -24.96 15.19
N GLY A 503 16.51 -25.13 13.87
CA GLY A 503 15.33 -24.74 13.12
C GLY A 503 14.11 -25.58 13.45
N ARG A 504 12.96 -24.92 13.57
CA ARG A 504 11.66 -25.58 13.70
C ARG A 504 11.07 -25.80 12.32
N SER A 505 10.70 -27.04 12.03
CA SER A 505 10.05 -27.37 10.77
C SER A 505 8.72 -28.05 10.98
N PHE A 506 7.76 -27.67 10.15
CA PHE A 506 6.46 -28.33 10.05
C PHE A 506 6.25 -28.76 8.61
N TYR A 507 5.69 -29.94 8.42
CA TYR A 507 5.27 -30.39 7.11
C TYR A 507 3.84 -30.94 7.18
N THR A 508 3.04 -30.67 6.15
CA THR A 508 1.77 -31.37 5.94
C THR A 508 1.59 -31.83 4.50
N ALA A 509 1.10 -33.06 4.31
CA ALA A 509 0.73 -33.62 3.01
C ALA A 509 -0.65 -33.14 2.52
N ILE A 510 -1.38 -32.35 3.32
CA ILE A 510 -2.62 -31.69 2.90
C ILE A 510 -2.25 -30.42 2.11
N GLY A 511 -2.94 -30.16 1.02
CA GLY A 511 -2.74 -28.91 0.25
C GLY A 511 -3.63 -28.76 -0.97
N HIS A 512 -4.57 -29.68 -1.18
CA HIS A 512 -5.61 -29.52 -2.19
C HIS A 512 -6.55 -28.38 -1.78
N GLU A 513 -6.98 -27.54 -2.72
CA GLU A 513 -7.78 -26.33 -2.43
C GLU A 513 -9.03 -26.61 -1.59
N LYS A 514 -9.76 -27.70 -1.89
CA LYS A 514 -10.94 -28.14 -1.13
C LYS A 514 -10.63 -28.49 0.32
N ASP A 515 -9.48 -29.12 0.58
CA ASP A 515 -9.08 -29.50 1.93
C ASP A 515 -8.60 -28.25 2.70
N LEU A 516 -7.86 -27.36 2.04
CA LEU A 516 -7.41 -26.08 2.62
C LEU A 516 -8.57 -25.16 3.00
N ALA A 517 -9.69 -25.21 2.27
CA ALA A 517 -10.89 -24.45 2.58
C ALA A 517 -11.60 -24.90 3.87
N LEU A 518 -11.26 -26.08 4.42
CA LEU A 518 -11.82 -26.55 5.69
C LEU A 518 -11.26 -25.71 6.85
N PRO A 519 -12.11 -25.16 7.75
CA PRO A 519 -11.67 -24.31 8.86
C PRO A 519 -10.62 -24.98 9.75
N GLN A 520 -10.78 -26.27 10.05
CA GLN A 520 -9.85 -27.03 10.88
C GLN A 520 -8.47 -27.20 10.24
N VAL A 521 -8.39 -27.31 8.90
CA VAL A 521 -7.13 -27.39 8.15
C VAL A 521 -6.48 -26.02 8.05
N THR A 522 -7.27 -24.96 7.82
CA THR A 522 -6.77 -23.59 7.86
C THR A 522 -6.15 -23.28 9.24
N SER A 523 -6.84 -23.60 10.33
CA SER A 523 -6.31 -23.44 11.69
C SER A 523 -5.03 -24.23 11.93
N LEU A 524 -4.94 -25.47 11.42
CA LEU A 524 -3.70 -26.27 11.50
C LEU A 524 -2.50 -25.56 10.87
N VAL A 525 -2.65 -25.06 9.64
CA VAL A 525 -1.57 -24.39 8.90
C VAL A 525 -1.20 -23.07 9.57
N VAL A 526 -2.20 -22.28 9.99
CA VAL A 526 -1.97 -21.04 10.74
C VAL A 526 -1.21 -21.33 12.03
N ASN A 527 -1.68 -22.28 12.85
CA ASN A 527 -1.02 -22.65 14.11
C ASN A 527 0.42 -23.14 13.89
N ALA A 528 0.67 -23.87 12.80
CA ALA A 528 2.01 -24.30 12.44
C ALA A 528 2.96 -23.14 12.15
N ILE A 529 2.48 -22.08 11.48
CA ILE A 529 3.25 -20.86 11.20
C ILE A 529 3.56 -20.11 12.50
N TYR A 530 2.58 -19.92 13.40
CA TYR A 530 2.82 -19.30 14.72
C TYR A 530 3.83 -20.11 15.52
N TRP A 531 3.67 -21.43 15.62
CA TRP A 531 4.59 -22.29 16.34
C TRP A 531 6.01 -22.27 15.76
N ALA A 532 6.14 -22.29 14.43
CA ALA A 532 7.42 -22.22 13.74
C ALA A 532 8.14 -20.90 14.04
N ALA A 533 7.41 -19.78 14.06
CA ALA A 533 7.92 -18.46 14.44
C ALA A 533 8.19 -18.29 15.94
N GLY A 534 7.89 -19.30 16.78
CA GLY A 534 8.02 -19.20 18.23
C GLY A 534 6.92 -18.38 18.91
N LEU A 535 5.83 -18.10 18.21
CA LEU A 535 4.65 -17.41 18.72
C LEU A 535 3.60 -18.40 19.23
N ALA A 536 2.73 -17.94 20.12
CA ALA A 536 1.57 -18.70 20.56
C ALA A 536 0.50 -18.69 19.45
N PRO A 537 -0.06 -19.85 19.04
CA PRO A 537 -1.17 -19.88 18.10
C PRO A 537 -2.40 -19.09 18.61
N PRO A 538 -3.17 -18.46 17.72
CA PRO A 538 -4.36 -17.72 18.11
C PRO A 538 -5.43 -18.65 18.70
N ALA A 539 -6.18 -18.16 19.69
CA ALA A 539 -7.26 -18.93 20.30
C ALA A 539 -8.41 -19.24 19.33
N SER A 540 -8.63 -18.35 18.35
CA SER A 540 -9.62 -18.46 17.28
C SER A 540 -9.20 -17.61 16.08
N LEU A 541 -9.63 -17.98 14.88
CA LEU A 541 -9.44 -17.17 13.67
C LEU A 541 -10.63 -16.23 13.43
N ASP A 542 -10.36 -15.09 12.78
CA ASP A 542 -11.41 -14.17 12.33
C ASP A 542 -12.31 -14.81 11.26
N THR A 543 -13.61 -14.85 11.56
CA THR A 543 -14.63 -15.48 10.72
C THR A 543 -15.26 -14.50 9.72
N ARG A 544 -15.02 -13.19 9.84
CA ARG A 544 -15.53 -12.17 8.90
C ARG A 544 -15.02 -12.45 7.48
N ASP A 545 -15.91 -12.44 6.51
CA ASP A 545 -15.54 -12.61 5.10
C ASP A 545 -15.06 -11.28 4.51
N PRO A 546 -13.76 -11.11 4.16
CA PRO A 546 -13.28 -9.87 3.56
C PRO A 546 -13.87 -9.62 2.17
N SER A 547 -14.44 -10.63 1.51
CA SER A 547 -15.15 -10.44 0.24
C SER A 547 -16.57 -9.94 0.44
N ASP A 548 -17.15 -10.05 1.65
CA ASP A 548 -18.48 -9.55 1.95
C ASP A 548 -18.48 -8.02 1.93
N PRO A 549 -19.12 -7.39 0.93
CA PRO A 549 -19.15 -5.94 0.80
C PRO A 549 -20.04 -5.28 1.87
N THR A 550 -20.90 -6.04 2.56
CA THR A 550 -21.81 -5.50 3.59
C THR A 550 -21.13 -5.21 4.92
N LEU A 551 -19.87 -5.61 5.07
CA LEU A 551 -19.06 -5.36 6.26
C LEU A 551 -18.29 -4.03 6.23
N ARG A 552 -18.40 -3.26 5.14
CA ARG A 552 -17.61 -2.04 4.93
C ARG A 552 -18.26 -1.06 3.96
N TRP A 553 -17.76 0.17 3.92
CA TRP A 553 -18.10 1.08 2.82
C TRP A 553 -17.38 0.64 1.54
N VAL A 554 -18.10 0.54 0.44
CA VAL A 554 -17.57 0.15 -0.87
C VAL A 554 -17.77 1.25 -1.88
N SER A 555 -16.70 1.63 -2.58
CA SER A 555 -16.77 2.59 -3.67
C SER A 555 -17.33 1.94 -4.94
N ILE A 556 -18.26 2.63 -5.60
CA ILE A 556 -18.90 2.16 -6.83
C ILE A 556 -18.97 3.27 -7.89
N ARG A 557 -19.01 2.85 -9.15
CA ARG A 557 -19.33 3.66 -10.33
C ARG A 557 -20.67 3.21 -10.92
N ARG A 558 -21.61 4.13 -11.11
CA ARG A 558 -22.98 3.83 -11.57
C ARG A 558 -23.10 3.54 -13.08
N ILE A 559 -21.99 3.42 -13.83
CA ILE A 559 -21.97 3.32 -15.31
C ILE A 559 -21.46 1.96 -15.83
N CYS A 560 -21.26 0.93 -15.01
CA CYS A 560 -20.69 -0.35 -15.49
C CYS A 560 -21.47 -1.57 -15.03
N ASP A 561 -21.94 -2.39 -15.99
CA ASP A 561 -22.76 -3.58 -15.74
C ASP A 561 -22.10 -4.61 -14.80
N ALA A 562 -20.76 -4.67 -14.74
CA ALA A 562 -20.04 -5.60 -13.87
C ALA A 562 -20.22 -5.32 -12.36
N GLN A 563 -20.45 -4.05 -11.96
CA GLN A 563 -20.70 -3.68 -10.55
C GLN A 563 -22.16 -3.91 -10.11
N LEU A 564 -23.06 -4.25 -11.04
CA LEU A 564 -24.44 -4.63 -10.72
C LEU A 564 -24.53 -5.92 -9.89
N SER A 565 -23.53 -6.81 -9.96
CA SER A 565 -23.49 -8.05 -9.17
C SER A 565 -23.28 -7.81 -7.67
N LEU A 566 -22.45 -6.81 -7.30
CA LEU A 566 -22.33 -6.30 -5.93
C LEU A 566 -23.64 -5.68 -5.43
N ASN A 567 -24.47 -5.16 -6.34
CA ASN A 567 -25.71 -4.46 -5.97
C ASN A 567 -26.84 -5.42 -5.57
N ALA A 568 -26.92 -6.63 -6.15
CA ALA A 568 -27.95 -7.62 -5.82
C ALA A 568 -27.94 -8.01 -4.33
N SER A 569 -26.75 -8.21 -3.75
CA SER A 569 -26.62 -8.54 -2.31
C SER A 569 -27.01 -7.38 -1.38
N HIS A 570 -27.03 -6.14 -1.86
CA HIS A 570 -27.42 -4.95 -1.08
C HIS A 570 -28.91 -4.59 -1.25
N THR A 571 -29.49 -4.86 -2.42
CA THR A 571 -30.89 -4.52 -2.75
C THR A 571 -31.91 -5.49 -2.18
N GLU A 572 -31.56 -6.78 -2.10
CA GLU A 572 -32.45 -7.84 -1.59
C GLU A 572 -32.62 -7.79 -0.06
N ARG A 573 -31.79 -7.02 0.64
CA ARG A 573 -31.84 -6.88 2.10
C ARG A 573 -32.92 -5.91 2.57
N THR A 574 -33.44 -6.16 3.77
CA THR A 574 -34.38 -5.25 4.47
C THR A 574 -33.70 -4.03 5.09
N ASP A 575 -32.39 -4.10 5.35
CA ASP A 575 -31.63 -2.99 5.92
C ASP A 575 -31.56 -1.78 4.95
N PRO A 576 -31.48 -0.54 5.45
CA PRO A 576 -31.25 0.62 4.59
C PRO A 576 -29.95 0.52 3.79
N LEU A 577 -29.97 1.00 2.55
CA LEU A 577 -28.76 1.20 1.74
C LEU A 577 -28.31 2.65 1.90
N TRP A 578 -27.16 2.84 2.54
CA TRP A 578 -26.53 4.14 2.67
C TRP A 578 -25.67 4.43 1.44
N CYS A 579 -25.81 5.61 0.88
CA CYS A 579 -25.06 6.10 -0.27
C CYS A 579 -24.47 7.46 0.07
N ARG A 580 -23.17 7.66 -0.15
CA ARG A 580 -22.53 8.96 0.08
C ARG A 580 -21.57 9.37 -1.03
N ALA A 581 -21.45 10.68 -1.25
CA ALA A 581 -20.56 11.29 -2.24
C ALA A 581 -20.00 12.61 -1.69
N VAL A 582 -18.84 13.04 -2.19
CA VAL A 582 -18.19 14.29 -1.79
C VAL A 582 -18.25 15.28 -2.95
N LEU A 583 -18.78 16.47 -2.69
CA LEU A 583 -18.84 17.54 -3.67
C LEU A 583 -17.86 18.64 -3.26
N VAL A 584 -17.25 19.29 -4.24
CA VAL A 584 -16.43 20.48 -3.99
C VAL A 584 -17.15 21.66 -4.65
N PRO A 585 -17.78 22.56 -3.85
CA PRO A 585 -18.53 23.69 -4.37
C PRO A 585 -17.61 24.72 -5.05
N GLY A 586 -17.97 25.11 -6.27
CA GLY A 586 -17.45 26.33 -6.90
C GLY A 586 -18.12 27.60 -6.35
N ALA A 587 -17.70 28.76 -6.86
CA ALA A 587 -18.20 30.07 -6.39
C ALA A 587 -19.72 30.21 -6.47
N ILE A 588 -20.35 29.71 -7.54
CA ILE A 588 -21.81 29.79 -7.74
C ILE A 588 -22.53 28.93 -6.71
N SER A 589 -22.09 27.68 -6.52
CA SER A 589 -22.71 26.75 -5.57
C SER A 589 -22.57 27.21 -4.13
N ALA A 590 -21.44 27.80 -3.77
CA ALA A 590 -21.26 28.42 -2.45
C ALA A 590 -22.21 29.61 -2.23
N ALA A 591 -22.56 30.36 -3.27
CA ALA A 591 -23.44 31.52 -3.16
C ALA A 591 -24.95 31.18 -3.25
N GLU A 592 -25.33 30.17 -4.05
CA GLU A 592 -26.73 29.88 -4.37
C GLU A 592 -27.25 28.53 -3.84
N GLY A 593 -26.38 27.71 -3.24
CA GLY A 593 -26.71 26.37 -2.79
C GLY A 593 -26.56 25.30 -3.87
N ILE A 594 -26.81 24.04 -3.49
CA ILE A 594 -26.77 22.87 -4.39
C ILE A 594 -28.13 22.19 -4.36
N ARG A 595 -28.65 21.81 -5.54
CA ARG A 595 -29.83 20.94 -5.66
C ARG A 595 -29.38 19.59 -6.21
N LEU A 596 -29.83 18.52 -5.56
CA LEU A 596 -29.63 17.14 -5.97
C LEU A 596 -30.94 16.56 -6.46
N ARG A 597 -30.89 15.86 -7.59
CA ARG A 597 -32.02 15.24 -8.26
C ARG A 597 -31.74 13.75 -8.47
N LEU A 598 -32.62 12.89 -7.96
CA LEU A 598 -32.64 11.46 -8.23
C LEU A 598 -33.81 11.18 -9.19
N SER A 599 -33.50 10.79 -10.42
CA SER A 599 -34.48 10.44 -11.44
C SER A 599 -34.46 8.93 -11.65
N SER A 600 -35.62 8.28 -11.73
CA SER A 600 -35.75 6.84 -11.97
C SER A 600 -36.10 6.58 -13.44
N THR A 601 -35.54 5.52 -14.03
CA THR A 601 -36.03 4.97 -15.31
C THR A 601 -37.23 4.02 -15.09
N ALA A 602 -37.53 3.70 -13.83
CA ALA A 602 -38.68 2.92 -13.36
C ALA A 602 -39.67 3.82 -12.59
N GLU A 603 -40.40 3.28 -11.60
CA GLU A 603 -41.30 4.06 -10.74
C GLU A 603 -40.50 5.05 -9.86
N THR A 604 -41.03 6.27 -9.69
CA THR A 604 -40.46 7.28 -8.78
C THR A 604 -40.69 6.82 -7.34
N PRO A 605 -39.64 6.66 -6.52
CA PRO A 605 -39.82 6.25 -5.13
C PRO A 605 -40.53 7.34 -4.32
N ALA A 606 -41.29 6.93 -3.29
CA ALA A 606 -41.95 7.88 -2.41
C ALA A 606 -40.90 8.65 -1.59
N ALA A 607 -41.09 9.97 -1.41
CA ALA A 607 -40.15 10.80 -0.64
C ALA A 607 -39.90 10.27 0.78
N LYS A 608 -40.88 9.59 1.40
CA LYS A 608 -40.74 8.95 2.72
C LYS A 608 -39.73 7.79 2.78
N ASP A 609 -39.38 7.20 1.63
CA ASP A 609 -38.49 6.04 1.54
C ASP A 609 -37.01 6.44 1.41
N LEU A 610 -36.72 7.74 1.41
CA LEU A 610 -35.39 8.32 1.26
C LEU A 610 -35.17 9.39 2.32
N ASP A 611 -34.07 9.27 3.07
CA ASP A 611 -33.58 10.35 3.92
C ASP A 611 -32.28 10.91 3.33
N ALA A 612 -32.06 12.22 3.46
CA ALA A 612 -30.89 12.89 2.89
C ALA A 612 -30.22 13.84 3.89
N TRP A 613 -28.89 13.94 3.80
CA TRP A 613 -28.07 14.84 4.59
C TRP A 613 -27.03 15.54 3.73
N LEU A 614 -26.69 16.77 4.12
CA LEU A 614 -25.52 17.49 3.66
C LEU A 614 -24.66 17.90 4.87
N ASP A 615 -23.40 17.48 4.89
CA ASP A 615 -22.49 17.70 6.03
C ASP A 615 -23.10 17.33 7.39
N GLY A 616 -23.81 16.20 7.42
CA GLY A 616 -24.51 15.69 8.61
C GLY A 616 -25.82 16.40 8.96
N LYS A 617 -26.18 17.50 8.29
CA LYS A 617 -27.44 18.22 8.48
C LYS A 617 -28.53 17.60 7.60
N ALA A 618 -29.64 17.21 8.21
CA ALA A 618 -30.77 16.64 7.47
C ALA A 618 -31.38 17.69 6.52
N VAL A 619 -31.69 17.29 5.29
CA VAL A 619 -32.32 18.14 4.28
C VAL A 619 -33.65 17.53 3.82
N PRO A 620 -34.72 18.33 3.66
CA PRO A 620 -36.01 17.81 3.23
C PRO A 620 -35.94 17.22 1.81
N VAL A 621 -36.53 16.04 1.64
CA VAL A 621 -36.69 15.36 0.35
C VAL A 621 -38.10 15.64 -0.16
N GLN A 622 -38.22 16.07 -1.41
CA GLN A 622 -39.50 16.40 -2.04
C GLN A 622 -39.61 15.71 -3.40
N THR A 623 -40.82 15.39 -3.82
CA THR A 623 -41.06 14.96 -5.21
C THR A 623 -41.08 16.19 -6.11
N SER A 624 -40.40 16.12 -7.26
CA SER A 624 -40.38 17.19 -8.26
C SER A 624 -41.79 17.50 -8.77
N THR A 625 -41.97 18.71 -9.31
CA THR A 625 -43.28 19.17 -9.82
C THR A 625 -43.83 18.31 -10.95
N ASP A 626 -42.95 17.67 -11.75
CA ASP A 626 -43.31 16.73 -12.81
C ASP A 626 -43.61 15.30 -12.29
N GLY A 627 -43.38 15.02 -11.00
CA GLY A 627 -43.56 13.70 -10.40
C GLY A 627 -42.50 12.65 -10.77
N GLN A 628 -41.49 13.02 -11.57
CA GLN A 628 -40.54 12.06 -12.17
C GLN A 628 -39.25 11.87 -11.36
N SER A 629 -39.04 12.65 -10.30
CA SER A 629 -37.80 12.62 -9.53
C SER A 629 -38.00 13.03 -8.07
N LEU A 630 -37.03 12.67 -7.24
CA LEU A 630 -36.87 13.23 -5.90
C LEU A 630 -35.80 14.32 -5.93
N GLU A 631 -36.09 15.45 -5.28
CA GLU A 631 -35.20 16.59 -5.16
C GLU A 631 -34.95 16.93 -3.69
N PHE A 632 -33.71 17.32 -3.39
CA PHE A 632 -33.36 17.94 -2.13
C PHE A 632 -32.37 19.08 -2.36
N PHE A 633 -32.43 20.09 -1.49
CA PHE A 633 -31.69 21.34 -1.63
C PHE A 633 -30.99 21.70 -0.33
N SER A 634 -29.79 22.26 -0.45
CA SER A 634 -29.11 22.95 0.64
C SER A 634 -28.82 24.40 0.28
N GLY A 635 -29.03 25.30 1.24
CA GLY A 635 -28.71 26.72 1.09
C GLY A 635 -27.21 27.03 1.25
N PRO A 636 -26.80 28.27 0.89
CA PRO A 636 -25.40 28.70 0.91
C PRO A 636 -24.77 28.70 2.30
N GLU A 637 -25.56 28.73 3.37
CA GLU A 637 -25.11 28.74 4.77
C GLU A 637 -24.28 27.52 5.21
N THR A 638 -24.17 26.51 4.34
CA THR A 638 -23.41 25.27 4.59
C THR A 638 -22.25 25.04 3.63
N LEU A 639 -22.07 25.90 2.61
CA LEU A 639 -21.13 25.64 1.51
C LEU A 639 -20.02 26.70 1.49
N GLU A 640 -18.78 26.23 1.38
CA GLU A 640 -17.60 27.08 1.22
C GLU A 640 -16.88 26.72 -0.09
N ILE A 641 -16.34 27.75 -0.76
CA ILE A 641 -15.64 27.57 -2.03
C ILE A 641 -14.42 26.67 -1.82
N GLY A 642 -14.34 25.57 -2.58
CA GLY A 642 -13.21 24.66 -2.53
C GLY A 642 -13.18 23.73 -1.32
N ARG A 643 -14.09 23.88 -0.35
CA ARG A 643 -14.21 22.97 0.80
C ARG A 643 -15.04 21.75 0.40
N PRO A 644 -14.53 20.52 0.59
CA PRO A 644 -15.34 19.32 0.40
C PRO A 644 -16.60 19.34 1.28
N CYS A 645 -17.74 18.99 0.71
CA CYS A 645 -19.00 18.77 1.41
C CYS A 645 -19.54 17.37 1.14
N LEU A 646 -20.06 16.71 2.17
CA LEU A 646 -20.57 15.35 2.13
C LEU A 646 -22.06 15.34 1.84
N VAL A 647 -22.45 14.63 0.79
CA VAL A 647 -23.84 14.24 0.52
C VAL A 647 -24.05 12.82 1.02
N VAL A 648 -25.12 12.60 1.80
CA VAL A 648 -25.54 11.25 2.21
C VAL A 648 -27.01 11.04 1.88
N ILE A 649 -27.34 9.85 1.40
CA ILE A 649 -28.68 9.37 1.12
C ILE A 649 -28.86 8.00 1.80
N ALA A 650 -29.97 7.79 2.50
CA ALA A 650 -30.36 6.49 3.02
C ALA A 650 -31.64 6.01 2.32
N LEU A 651 -31.55 4.85 1.65
CA LEU A 651 -32.63 4.25 0.87
C LEU A 651 -33.27 3.13 1.69
N LYS A 652 -34.53 3.32 2.10
CA LYS A 652 -35.23 2.47 3.08
C LYS A 652 -36.09 1.37 2.46
N SER A 653 -36.56 1.55 1.23
CA SER A 653 -37.41 0.58 0.52
C SER A 653 -36.70 -0.04 -0.67
N VAL A 654 -37.10 -1.25 -1.07
CA VAL A 654 -36.60 -1.92 -2.27
C VAL A 654 -36.83 -1.07 -3.52
N SER A 655 -37.98 -0.37 -3.59
CA SER A 655 -38.28 0.57 -4.69
C SER A 655 -37.26 1.72 -4.75
N ALA A 656 -36.95 2.36 -3.61
CA ALA A 656 -35.96 3.43 -3.55
C ALA A 656 -34.54 2.94 -3.94
N LYS A 657 -34.16 1.73 -3.50
CA LYS A 657 -32.89 1.11 -3.89
C LYS A 657 -32.82 0.84 -5.39
N ASN A 658 -33.87 0.27 -5.98
CA ASN A 658 -33.94 -0.02 -7.42
C ASN A 658 -33.95 1.26 -8.26
N ALA A 659 -34.67 2.31 -7.82
CA ALA A 659 -34.68 3.60 -8.47
C ALA A 659 -33.30 4.28 -8.45
N TRP A 660 -32.59 4.21 -7.32
CA TRP A 660 -31.22 4.72 -7.23
C TRP A 660 -30.24 3.94 -8.10
N LEU A 661 -30.41 2.63 -8.28
CA LEU A 661 -29.52 1.82 -9.11
C LEU A 661 -29.75 1.99 -10.61
N SER A 662 -31.02 2.02 -11.04
CA SER A 662 -31.41 2.11 -12.45
C SER A 662 -31.56 3.55 -12.98
N GLY A 663 -31.54 4.52 -12.06
CA GLY A 663 -31.79 5.93 -12.35
C GLY A 663 -30.53 6.76 -12.62
N THR A 664 -30.70 8.08 -12.64
CA THR A 664 -29.59 9.06 -12.66
C THR A 664 -29.61 9.89 -11.37
N VAL A 665 -28.43 10.30 -10.90
CA VAL A 665 -28.31 11.22 -9.76
C VAL A 665 -27.50 12.39 -10.23
N GLN A 666 -28.06 13.59 -10.15
CA GLN A 666 -27.47 14.79 -10.71
C GLN A 666 -27.42 15.90 -9.66
N ALA A 667 -26.34 16.68 -9.68
CA ALA A 667 -26.18 17.89 -8.88
C ALA A 667 -26.23 19.13 -9.80
N THR A 668 -27.07 20.12 -9.48
CA THR A 668 -27.03 21.42 -10.15
C THR A 668 -26.29 22.44 -9.30
N ARG A 669 -25.53 23.31 -9.98
CA ARG A 669 -24.71 24.36 -9.36
C ARG A 669 -25.50 25.44 -8.61
N SER A 670 -26.82 25.50 -8.82
CA SER A 670 -27.74 26.32 -8.03
C SER A 670 -29.15 25.75 -7.98
N ARG A 671 -29.99 26.27 -7.08
CA ARG A 671 -31.42 25.94 -6.98
C ARG A 671 -32.20 26.25 -8.25
N LYS A 672 -31.81 27.32 -8.95
CA LYS A 672 -32.53 27.88 -10.11
C LYS A 672 -31.98 27.40 -11.44
N ALA A 673 -30.84 26.70 -11.43
CA ALA A 673 -30.19 26.20 -12.62
C ALA A 673 -31.08 25.19 -13.37
N SER A 674 -31.02 25.21 -14.70
CA SER A 674 -31.72 24.20 -15.52
C SER A 674 -31.06 22.83 -15.37
N VAL A 675 -31.83 21.79 -15.62
CA VAL A 675 -31.38 20.39 -15.58
C VAL A 675 -30.26 20.14 -16.61
N ASP A 676 -30.26 20.87 -17.73
CA ASP A 676 -29.23 20.78 -18.77
C ASP A 676 -27.84 21.24 -18.30
N SER A 677 -27.75 21.90 -17.14
CA SER A 677 -26.49 22.30 -16.50
C SER A 677 -26.08 21.41 -15.33
N ALA A 678 -26.73 20.26 -15.17
CA ALA A 678 -26.48 19.35 -14.06
C ALA A 678 -25.24 18.48 -14.29
N THR A 679 -24.48 18.26 -13.23
CA THR A 679 -23.36 17.32 -13.22
C THR A 679 -23.85 15.97 -12.72
N GLU A 680 -23.64 14.91 -13.49
CA GLU A 680 -24.00 13.56 -13.06
C GLU A 680 -23.04 13.06 -11.99
N LEU A 681 -23.60 12.54 -10.89
CA LEU A 681 -22.88 11.94 -9.79
C LEU A 681 -22.79 10.44 -10.03
N ASN A 682 -21.72 10.03 -10.70
CA ASN A 682 -21.51 8.64 -11.09
C ASN A 682 -20.62 7.86 -10.14
N ARG A 683 -20.05 8.50 -9.12
CA ARG A 683 -19.14 7.88 -8.16
C ARG A 683 -19.75 8.04 -6.77
N TRP A 684 -19.85 6.94 -6.03
CA TRP A 684 -20.47 6.88 -4.70
C TRP A 684 -19.74 5.88 -3.82
N GLN A 685 -19.92 6.00 -2.50
CA GLN A 685 -19.68 4.90 -1.58
C GLN A 685 -21.01 4.38 -1.05
N ILE A 686 -21.12 3.07 -0.91
CA ILE A 686 -22.31 2.40 -0.40
C ILE A 686 -22.01 1.52 0.81
N TYR A 687 -23.00 1.38 1.68
CA TYR A 687 -22.98 0.46 2.82
C TYR A 687 -24.41 -0.05 3.09
N ALA A 688 -24.59 -1.37 3.14
CA ALA A 688 -25.86 -1.99 3.54
C ALA A 688 -25.81 -2.39 5.01
N GLY A 689 -26.62 -1.73 5.84
CA GLY A 689 -26.71 -2.07 7.26
C GLY A 689 -27.22 -0.94 8.14
N ASN A 690 -27.46 -1.25 9.41
CA ASN A 690 -27.82 -0.29 10.43
C ASN A 690 -26.56 0.16 11.18
N ASN A 691 -25.91 1.23 10.72
CA ASN A 691 -24.74 1.80 11.39
C ASN A 691 -25.02 3.23 11.90
N PRO A 692 -24.90 3.49 13.22
CA PRO A 692 -24.96 4.85 13.78
C PRO A 692 -23.92 5.78 13.12
N GLY A 693 -24.28 7.04 12.87
CA GLY A 693 -23.34 8.05 12.35
C GLY A 693 -23.05 7.97 10.84
N SER A 694 -23.73 7.07 10.10
CA SER A 694 -23.61 6.94 8.63
C SER A 694 -23.99 8.20 7.84
N ASN A 695 -24.63 9.17 8.49
CA ASN A 695 -24.94 10.49 7.93
C ASN A 695 -23.77 11.48 7.97
N SER A 696 -22.61 11.07 8.50
CA SER A 696 -21.42 11.91 8.62
C SER A 696 -20.16 11.18 8.13
N MET A 697 -19.11 11.95 7.86
CA MET A 697 -17.80 11.46 7.46
C MET A 697 -16.75 12.36 8.14
N PRO A 698 -15.72 11.82 8.80
CA PRO A 698 -14.71 12.65 9.44
C PRO A 698 -13.85 13.40 8.41
N LEU A 699 -13.32 14.55 8.80
CA LEU A 699 -12.65 15.50 7.88
C LEU A 699 -11.46 14.91 7.09
N PRO A 700 -10.62 13.99 7.58
CA PRO A 700 -9.59 13.37 6.73
C PRO A 700 -10.19 12.53 5.60
N ALA A 701 -11.29 11.82 5.87
CA ALA A 701 -11.98 11.05 4.85
C ALA A 701 -12.62 11.96 3.78
N GLN A 702 -13.04 13.16 4.15
CA GLN A 702 -13.55 14.15 3.19
C GLN A 702 -12.45 14.73 2.28
N PHE A 703 -11.20 14.86 2.78
CA PHE A 703 -10.07 15.39 2.00
C PHE A 703 -9.39 14.34 1.13
N GLY A 704 -9.24 13.10 1.62
CA GLY A 704 -8.48 12.06 0.91
C GLY A 704 -9.03 10.64 1.01
N GLY A 705 -10.07 10.39 1.82
CA GLY A 705 -10.51 9.02 2.10
C GLY A 705 -11.59 8.53 1.16
N SER A 706 -11.23 7.62 0.25
CA SER A 706 -12.12 6.63 -0.41
C SER A 706 -13.36 7.13 -1.17
N ALA A 707 -13.69 8.41 -1.12
CA ALA A 707 -14.56 9.03 -2.10
C ALA A 707 -13.74 9.20 -3.38
N ASP A 708 -13.69 8.14 -4.19
CA ASP A 708 -13.49 8.31 -5.64
C ASP A 708 -14.51 9.32 -6.21
N ALA A 709 -15.60 9.54 -5.47
CA ALA A 709 -16.65 10.52 -5.60
C ALA A 709 -16.26 11.95 -5.21
N VAL A 710 -15.19 12.52 -5.77
CA VAL A 710 -15.01 13.99 -5.74
C VAL A 710 -15.54 14.56 -7.05
N THR A 711 -16.69 15.23 -7.00
CA THR A 711 -17.21 15.99 -8.13
C THR A 711 -17.01 17.48 -7.88
N VAL A 712 -16.15 18.11 -8.68
CA VAL A 712 -16.00 19.57 -8.69
C VAL A 712 -17.17 20.16 -9.47
N LEU A 713 -18.02 20.91 -8.77
CA LEU A 713 -19.12 21.64 -9.41
C LEU A 713 -18.57 22.97 -9.93
N LYS A 714 -18.35 23.07 -11.24
CA LYS A 714 -17.84 24.28 -11.92
C LYS A 714 -18.86 25.42 -11.93
#